data_AF-A0A940P3V6-F1
#
_entry.id   AF-A0A940P3V6-F1
#
_cell.length_a   1.000
_cell.length_b   1.000
_cell.length_c   1.000
_cell.angle_alpha   90.00
_cell.angle_beta   90.00
_cell.angle_gamma   90.00
#
_symmetry.space_group_name_H-M   'P 1'
#
loop_
_entity.id
_entity.type
_entity.pdbx_description
1 polymer ?
#
loop_
_entity_poly.entity_id
_entity_poly.type
_entity_poly.pdbx_seq_one_letter_code
_entity_poly.pdbx_strand_id
1 'polypeptide(L)'
;MKRKAYQKAVSLLVAAAALISGGGVGTLKAAAEDKAPYISEVFIAYADTEENAINYLESHGWEAVKGNLNQGKSKTVAVMGIHRTGNASEAITDMAVMNMGLTEEQAKKLNMQASVGYSFKDYDQIVKEKKVEIDEFINSFLPAIREYRANYKNGKGEAHQRAVLAHDLLNLYYDGKVDGRFARHDSGQKLGDLLLGDLMQEKGMTDSAYEALAANDRVKIGDLQQIILEGSVLTVSSMEQLIGLSTDTDEDGWLVRLGDISGVDLASNIEYVLPETAGQNLSRSAAQSKLDLKFGDCAKKLSSGYFEVRSDLMFVQTYLEENDLLQGDNEKDDAYAIRVMEYFGMIMDEAAEAEDETLDPELTEGIQAFGLFSVYAETQHTDYEGEWGDTLYDFFNPEDGKDYNSYTNFIPLAFSLSDGQRAAIGFLTLTDLIKFGCDAEGAVSTVRNKMQEAYNDQKEVSVYTGINRAIFREGMVALTNRAMMEAAQRNPFDDYTESVAFDIWDNYISLICLVGGSIFLIMGCVGAKMCVKTIELVSVSDVIEDVVANLSQEATRGGMRTALKATLSNVPLGQEYSAASYVGFTVAAIGAALAIYGAVTTGIALAKKRKVYQERNFTVIPYYIVDEADIVSYTTDANGVEKKNIEFDQFVYYEAVKCNRQDYKRVEDPQKGVDKYVEWGCADLADLNCDVGKQWLALYTVKSPKKGDPILADSLVLKTGSNKLPANCTGGLHLFTYSSYVDIADEAYCYEPDKKLYFFWKNSDTASMTSSAFSNGIAALAGLAGIVVGALGTATIMMSKKKEEPDAPATTA
;
A
#
# COMPACT_ATOMS: atom_id res chain seq x y z
N MET A 1 29.63 -41.31 21.09
CA MET A 1 28.16 -41.21 21.20
C MET A 1 27.72 -39.75 21.33
N LYS A 2 28.18 -39.00 22.35
CA LYS A 2 27.85 -37.56 22.58
C LYS A 2 27.93 -36.65 21.33
N ARG A 3 29.03 -36.69 20.56
CA ARG A 3 29.20 -35.89 19.33
C ARG A 3 28.22 -36.25 18.20
N LYS A 4 27.74 -37.51 18.15
CA LYS A 4 26.79 -37.98 17.13
C LYS A 4 25.35 -37.60 17.44
N ALA A 5 24.94 -37.59 18.72
CA ALA A 5 23.61 -37.13 19.13
C ALA A 5 23.45 -35.62 18.87
N TYR A 6 24.45 -34.83 19.27
CA TYR A 6 24.51 -33.38 18.99
C TYR A 6 24.53 -33.07 17.49
N GLN A 7 25.37 -33.76 16.70
CA GLN A 7 25.38 -33.55 15.24
C GLN A 7 24.03 -33.86 14.60
N LYS A 8 23.31 -34.88 15.11
CA LYS A 8 22.00 -35.29 14.59
C LYS A 8 20.90 -34.27 14.90
N ALA A 9 20.82 -33.79 16.15
CA ALA A 9 19.83 -32.80 16.59
C ALA A 9 19.92 -31.50 15.78
N VAL A 10 21.14 -31.01 15.52
CA VAL A 10 21.27 -29.75 14.77
C VAL A 10 21.15 -29.95 13.25
N SER A 11 21.53 -31.11 12.69
CA SER A 11 21.19 -31.40 11.29
C SER A 11 19.67 -31.51 11.05
N LEU A 12 18.90 -31.89 12.07
CA LEU A 12 17.43 -31.92 12.04
C LEU A 12 16.83 -30.50 12.12
N LEU A 13 17.34 -29.63 12.99
CA LEU A 13 16.96 -28.20 13.03
C LEU A 13 17.20 -27.47 11.69
N VAL A 14 18.33 -27.76 11.04
CA VAL A 14 18.66 -27.23 9.71
C VAL A 14 17.74 -27.80 8.62
N ALA A 15 17.42 -29.09 8.68
CA ALA A 15 16.52 -29.74 7.72
C ALA A 15 15.07 -29.24 7.88
N ALA A 16 14.60 -29.01 9.10
CA ALA A 16 13.30 -28.40 9.39
C ALA A 16 13.22 -26.97 8.85
N ALA A 17 14.28 -26.17 9.00
CA ALA A 17 14.38 -24.83 8.41
C ALA A 17 14.37 -24.84 6.87
N ALA A 18 14.99 -25.83 6.24
CA ALA A 18 14.99 -26.02 4.79
C ALA A 18 13.65 -26.54 4.25
N LEU A 19 12.92 -27.36 5.00
CA LEU A 19 11.58 -27.85 4.65
C LEU A 19 10.51 -26.76 4.78
N ILE A 20 10.61 -25.89 5.79
CA ILE A 20 9.67 -24.79 6.00
C ILE A 20 9.88 -23.65 4.99
N SER A 21 11.13 -23.38 4.59
CA SER A 21 11.44 -22.47 3.47
C SER A 21 11.21 -23.10 2.08
N GLY A 22 11.16 -24.43 2.02
CA GLY A 22 10.92 -25.24 0.81
C GLY A 22 9.47 -25.67 0.59
N GLY A 23 8.56 -25.41 1.54
CA GLY A 23 7.12 -25.60 1.36
C GLY A 23 6.65 -24.65 0.27
N GLY A 24 6.41 -25.09 -0.96
CA GLY A 24 5.78 -26.35 -1.31
C GLY A 24 4.63 -25.90 -2.19
N VAL A 25 4.96 -25.65 -3.46
CA VAL A 25 3.99 -25.52 -4.55
C VAL A 25 3.20 -26.81 -4.52
N GLY A 26 2.07 -26.80 -3.80
CA GLY A 26 1.20 -27.95 -3.69
C GLY A 26 0.80 -28.33 -5.10
N THR A 27 1.26 -29.50 -5.54
CA THR A 27 0.70 -30.17 -6.70
C THR A 27 -0.75 -30.45 -6.38
N LEU A 28 -1.63 -29.53 -6.76
CA LEU A 28 -3.08 -29.68 -6.71
C LEU A 28 -3.42 -30.93 -7.54
N LYS A 29 -3.76 -32.00 -6.83
CA LYS A 29 -4.40 -33.18 -7.38
C LYS A 29 -5.66 -32.69 -8.09
N ALA A 30 -5.75 -32.98 -9.39
CA ALA A 30 -6.94 -32.71 -10.20
C ALA A 30 -8.16 -33.44 -9.62
N ALA A 31 -8.87 -32.75 -8.73
CA ALA A 31 -10.27 -33.00 -8.44
C ALA A 31 -11.10 -32.46 -9.60
N ALA A 32 -12.22 -33.12 -9.90
CA ALA A 32 -13.09 -32.87 -11.04
C ALA A 32 -13.40 -31.37 -11.26
N GLU A 33 -13.61 -30.97 -12.52
CA GLU A 33 -13.83 -29.59 -13.03
C GLU A 33 -15.03 -28.85 -12.38
N ASP A 34 -15.00 -28.61 -11.06
CA ASP A 34 -15.78 -27.55 -10.45
C ASP A 34 -15.06 -26.24 -10.77
N LYS A 35 -15.77 -25.33 -11.44
CA LYS A 35 -15.24 -24.00 -11.74
C LYS A 35 -14.77 -23.36 -10.43
N ALA A 36 -13.56 -22.79 -10.46
CA ALA A 36 -13.00 -22.03 -9.35
C ALA A 36 -14.05 -21.04 -8.78
N PRO A 37 -14.31 -21.05 -7.45
CA PRO A 37 -15.47 -20.39 -6.87
C PRO A 37 -15.31 -18.88 -6.71
N TYR A 38 -14.09 -18.33 -6.70
CA TYR A 38 -13.84 -16.93 -6.38
C TYR A 38 -13.44 -16.09 -7.59
N ILE A 39 -13.62 -14.78 -7.51
CA ILE A 39 -13.13 -13.82 -8.52
C ILE A 39 -11.73 -13.35 -8.15
N SER A 40 -10.73 -13.51 -9.02
CA SER A 40 -9.37 -12.98 -8.79
C SER A 40 -9.13 -11.62 -9.44
N GLU A 41 -9.77 -11.35 -10.58
CA GLU A 41 -9.56 -10.14 -11.37
C GLU A 41 -10.85 -9.72 -12.08
N VAL A 42 -10.97 -8.43 -12.36
CA VAL A 42 -12.07 -7.82 -13.13
C VAL A 42 -11.46 -7.00 -14.26
N PHE A 43 -12.12 -7.00 -15.42
CA PHE A 43 -11.76 -6.20 -16.58
C PHE A 43 -13.00 -5.66 -17.27
N ILE A 44 -12.95 -4.45 -17.83
CA ILE A 44 -14.07 -3.88 -18.60
C ILE A 44 -13.75 -3.88 -20.09
N ALA A 45 -14.55 -4.58 -20.88
CA ALA A 45 -14.52 -4.49 -22.33
C ALA A 45 -15.54 -3.47 -22.85
N TYR A 46 -15.05 -2.58 -23.71
CA TYR A 46 -15.83 -1.64 -24.48
C TYR A 46 -15.92 -2.12 -25.93
N ALA A 47 -17.13 -2.07 -26.49
CA ALA A 47 -17.37 -2.35 -27.91
C ALA A 47 -18.62 -1.61 -28.43
N ASP A 48 -18.88 -1.66 -29.74
CA ASP A 48 -20.09 -1.07 -30.34
C ASP A 48 -21.36 -1.83 -29.94
N THR A 49 -21.23 -3.12 -29.61
CA THR A 49 -22.34 -4.01 -29.23
C THR A 49 -21.93 -4.87 -28.02
N GLU A 50 -22.92 -5.33 -27.25
CA GLU A 50 -22.69 -6.24 -26.13
C GLU A 50 -22.02 -7.54 -26.58
N GLU A 51 -22.46 -8.11 -27.69
CA GLU A 51 -21.88 -9.32 -28.28
C GLU A 51 -20.40 -9.13 -28.64
N ASN A 52 -20.02 -7.99 -29.21
CA ASN A 52 -18.62 -7.73 -29.54
C ASN A 52 -17.75 -7.55 -28.29
N ALA A 53 -18.29 -6.93 -27.23
CA ALA A 53 -17.57 -6.80 -25.96
C ALA A 53 -17.38 -8.17 -25.29
N ILE A 54 -18.42 -9.02 -25.30
CA ILE A 54 -18.34 -10.41 -24.82
C ILE A 54 -17.30 -11.19 -25.62
N ASN A 55 -17.35 -11.14 -26.95
CA ASN A 55 -16.38 -11.82 -27.81
C ASN A 55 -14.95 -11.35 -27.55
N TYR A 56 -14.74 -10.05 -27.26
CA TYR A 56 -13.44 -9.53 -26.85
C TYR A 56 -12.97 -10.19 -25.55
N LEU A 57 -13.82 -10.20 -24.51
CA LEU A 57 -13.50 -10.81 -23.22
C LEU A 57 -13.14 -12.29 -23.39
N GLU A 58 -14.01 -13.06 -24.04
CA GLU A 58 -13.84 -14.50 -24.21
C GLU A 58 -12.58 -14.83 -25.04
N SER A 59 -12.29 -14.07 -26.10
CA SER A 59 -11.07 -14.26 -26.91
C SER A 59 -9.78 -13.93 -26.17
N HIS A 60 -9.85 -13.18 -25.06
CA HIS A 60 -8.72 -12.85 -24.19
C HIS A 60 -8.75 -13.64 -22.87
N GLY A 61 -9.58 -14.69 -22.77
CA GLY A 61 -9.61 -15.60 -21.63
C GLY A 61 -10.49 -15.15 -20.44
N TRP A 62 -11.26 -14.08 -20.59
CA TRP A 62 -12.15 -13.57 -19.54
C TRP A 62 -13.53 -14.21 -19.63
N GLU A 63 -14.15 -14.49 -18.49
CA GLU A 63 -15.57 -14.90 -18.42
C GLU A 63 -16.45 -13.64 -18.36
N ALA A 64 -17.32 -13.45 -19.36
CA ALA A 64 -18.17 -12.28 -19.41
C ALA A 64 -19.34 -12.36 -18.42
N VAL A 65 -19.50 -11.31 -17.61
CA VAL A 65 -20.68 -11.09 -16.78
C VAL A 65 -21.76 -10.45 -17.66
N LYS A 66 -22.92 -11.11 -17.74
CA LYS A 66 -23.99 -10.68 -18.63
C LYS A 66 -24.54 -9.30 -18.26
N GLY A 67 -24.68 -8.45 -19.26
CA GLY A 67 -25.36 -7.15 -19.16
C GLY A 67 -24.45 -5.96 -19.43
N ASN A 68 -25.04 -4.91 -19.97
CA ASN A 68 -24.37 -3.66 -20.26
C ASN A 68 -24.28 -2.75 -19.02
N LEU A 69 -23.05 -2.50 -18.54
CA LEU A 69 -22.74 -1.68 -17.36
C LEU A 69 -23.11 -0.20 -17.54
N ASN A 70 -23.21 0.25 -18.79
CA ASN A 70 -23.49 1.64 -19.13
C ASN A 70 -24.78 1.81 -19.92
N GLN A 71 -25.72 0.86 -19.76
CA GLN A 71 -27.00 0.90 -20.47
C GLN A 71 -27.69 2.27 -20.29
N GLY A 72 -28.07 2.89 -21.41
CA GLY A 72 -28.70 4.22 -21.43
C GLY A 72 -27.72 5.40 -21.37
N LYS A 73 -26.43 5.17 -21.11
CA LYS A 73 -25.44 6.24 -20.96
C LYS A 73 -24.66 6.54 -22.24
N SER A 74 -24.40 5.52 -23.05
CA SER A 74 -23.53 5.60 -24.22
C SER A 74 -24.01 4.71 -25.36
N LYS A 75 -23.55 5.04 -26.57
CA LYS A 75 -23.60 4.14 -27.73
C LYS A 75 -22.54 3.04 -27.66
N THR A 76 -21.45 3.29 -26.94
CA THR A 76 -20.46 2.25 -26.63
C THR A 76 -21.02 1.39 -25.53
N VAL A 77 -20.95 0.08 -25.67
CA VAL A 77 -21.37 -0.89 -24.65
C VAL A 77 -20.19 -1.24 -23.77
N ALA A 78 -20.39 -1.26 -22.47
CA ALA A 78 -19.41 -1.70 -21.49
C ALA A 78 -19.86 -3.04 -20.88
N VAL A 79 -19.00 -4.05 -20.91
CA VAL A 79 -19.26 -5.38 -20.33
C VAL A 79 -18.12 -5.74 -19.38
N MET A 80 -18.47 -6.32 -18.23
CA MET A 80 -17.51 -6.78 -17.25
C MET A 80 -17.06 -8.21 -17.59
N GLY A 81 -15.76 -8.46 -17.54
CA GLY A 81 -15.17 -9.79 -17.53
C GLY A 81 -14.53 -10.09 -16.19
N ILE A 82 -14.51 -11.37 -15.82
CA ILE A 82 -13.88 -11.86 -14.59
C ILE A 82 -12.90 -12.99 -14.89
N HIS A 83 -11.85 -13.09 -14.06
CA HIS A 83 -11.07 -14.31 -13.90
C HIS A 83 -11.43 -14.99 -12.59
N ARG A 84 -11.40 -16.33 -12.59
CA ARG A 84 -11.70 -17.15 -11.42
C ARG A 84 -10.43 -17.67 -10.77
N THR A 85 -10.45 -17.84 -9.44
CA THR A 85 -9.39 -18.53 -8.68
C THR A 85 -10.00 -19.48 -7.64
N GLY A 86 -9.30 -20.59 -7.39
CA GLY A 86 -9.59 -21.47 -6.26
C GLY A 86 -8.88 -21.02 -4.97
N ASN A 87 -7.94 -20.08 -5.09
CA ASN A 87 -7.17 -19.57 -3.98
C ASN A 87 -7.86 -18.34 -3.37
N ALA A 88 -8.39 -18.49 -2.16
CA ALA A 88 -9.04 -17.40 -1.43
C ALA A 88 -8.13 -16.18 -1.24
N SER A 89 -6.81 -16.37 -1.10
CA SER A 89 -5.85 -15.28 -0.91
C SER A 89 -5.62 -14.41 -2.16
N GLU A 90 -5.95 -14.93 -3.35
CA GLU A 90 -5.87 -14.20 -4.61
C GLU A 90 -7.17 -13.50 -4.98
N ALA A 91 -8.24 -13.76 -4.23
CA ALA A 91 -9.58 -13.32 -4.55
C ALA A 91 -9.82 -11.86 -4.19
N ILE A 92 -10.67 -11.21 -4.98
CA ILE A 92 -11.26 -9.91 -4.67
C ILE A 92 -12.27 -10.09 -3.54
N THR A 93 -12.22 -9.20 -2.56
CA THR A 93 -13.13 -9.22 -1.41
C THR A 93 -14.18 -8.14 -1.49
N ASP A 94 -13.91 -7.06 -2.22
CA ASP A 94 -14.83 -5.95 -2.38
C ASP A 94 -14.60 -5.16 -3.69
N MET A 95 -15.64 -4.44 -4.12
CA MET A 95 -15.64 -3.57 -5.30
C MET A 95 -16.33 -2.25 -4.99
N ALA A 96 -15.71 -1.15 -5.39
CA ALA A 96 -16.21 0.20 -5.17
C ALA A 96 -16.12 1.05 -6.44
N VAL A 97 -16.94 2.09 -6.53
CA VAL A 97 -16.81 3.13 -7.57
C VAL A 97 -16.47 4.48 -6.97
N MET A 98 -15.74 5.28 -7.73
CA MET A 98 -15.43 6.67 -7.41
C MET A 98 -15.98 7.59 -8.49
N ASN A 99 -16.71 8.63 -8.06
CA ASN A 99 -17.02 9.75 -8.94
C ASN A 99 -15.90 10.78 -8.85
N MET A 100 -15.33 11.16 -9.99
CA MET A 100 -14.09 11.94 -10.02
C MET A 100 -14.30 13.47 -9.91
N GLY A 101 -15.54 13.91 -9.68
CA GLY A 101 -15.86 15.30 -9.38
C GLY A 101 -15.52 16.28 -10.51
N LEU A 102 -15.45 17.57 -10.17
CA LEU A 102 -15.00 18.63 -11.08
C LEU A 102 -13.63 19.14 -10.67
N THR A 103 -12.78 19.39 -11.66
CA THR A 103 -11.54 20.15 -11.45
C THR A 103 -11.85 21.60 -11.07
N GLU A 104 -10.90 22.27 -10.40
CA GLU A 104 -11.02 23.70 -10.07
C GLU A 104 -11.31 24.58 -11.28
N GLU A 105 -10.69 24.28 -12.42
CA GLU A 105 -10.88 25.05 -13.64
C GLU A 105 -12.30 24.87 -14.21
N GLN A 106 -12.83 23.64 -14.19
CA GLN A 106 -14.21 23.35 -14.62
C GLN A 106 -15.21 23.99 -13.68
N ALA A 107 -15.02 23.81 -12.38
CA ALA A 107 -15.88 24.43 -11.37
C ALA A 107 -15.89 25.95 -11.57
N LYS A 108 -14.74 26.58 -11.75
CA LYS A 108 -14.64 28.02 -12.05
C LYS A 108 -15.33 28.43 -13.35
N LYS A 109 -15.14 27.68 -14.45
CA LYS A 109 -15.84 27.93 -15.74
C LYS A 109 -17.35 27.82 -15.60
N LEU A 110 -17.82 26.97 -14.70
CA LEU A 110 -19.23 26.74 -14.39
C LEU A 110 -19.74 27.59 -13.21
N ASN A 111 -18.92 28.48 -12.65
CA ASN A 111 -19.21 29.27 -11.44
C ASN A 111 -19.67 28.42 -10.24
N MET A 112 -18.99 27.30 -10.03
CA MET A 112 -19.30 26.27 -9.05
C MET A 112 -18.11 26.04 -8.11
N GLN A 113 -18.36 25.41 -6.97
CA GLN A 113 -17.32 25.01 -6.05
C GLN A 113 -16.62 23.76 -6.57
N ALA A 114 -15.28 23.79 -6.59
CA ALA A 114 -14.47 22.64 -6.97
C ALA A 114 -14.50 21.60 -5.86
N SER A 115 -14.73 20.35 -6.23
CA SER A 115 -14.56 19.22 -5.31
C SER A 115 -14.25 17.96 -6.12
N VAL A 116 -13.08 17.42 -5.83
CA VAL A 116 -12.68 16.07 -6.20
C VAL A 116 -12.89 15.19 -4.96
N GLY A 117 -13.44 13.99 -5.14
CA GLY A 117 -13.70 13.08 -4.02
C GLY A 117 -12.43 12.49 -3.39
N TYR A 118 -11.25 12.95 -3.82
CA TYR A 118 -9.96 12.38 -3.46
C TYR A 118 -8.82 13.40 -3.62
N SER A 119 -7.64 13.09 -3.10
CA SER A 119 -6.46 13.94 -3.14
C SER A 119 -5.16 13.12 -3.25
N PHE A 120 -4.43 13.28 -4.37
CA PHE A 120 -3.05 12.76 -4.48
C PHE A 120 -2.12 13.46 -3.51
N LYS A 121 -2.26 14.79 -3.39
CA LYS A 121 -1.40 15.62 -2.54
C LYS A 121 -1.49 15.22 -1.06
N ASP A 122 -2.69 14.94 -0.56
CA ASP A 122 -2.85 14.55 0.85
C ASP A 122 -2.29 13.15 1.10
N TYR A 123 -2.38 12.24 0.13
CA TYR A 123 -1.68 10.96 0.21
C TYR A 123 -0.15 11.13 0.18
N ASP A 124 0.38 11.92 -0.77
CA ASP A 124 1.81 12.22 -0.85
C ASP A 124 2.33 12.86 0.46
N GLN A 125 1.50 13.66 1.11
CA GLN A 125 1.78 14.26 2.42
C GLN A 125 1.85 13.20 3.53
N ILE A 126 0.95 12.20 3.54
CA ILE A 126 1.01 11.06 4.46
C ILE A 126 2.31 10.26 4.26
N VAL A 127 2.71 10.00 3.02
CA VAL A 127 4.00 9.32 2.72
C VAL A 127 5.18 10.15 3.22
N LYS A 128 5.15 11.48 3.03
CA LYS A 128 6.20 12.40 3.53
C LYS A 128 6.27 12.42 5.05
N GLU A 129 5.12 12.45 5.74
CA GLU A 129 5.05 12.36 7.21
C GLU A 129 5.68 11.06 7.71
N LYS A 130 5.39 9.92 7.06
CA LYS A 130 6.01 8.65 7.42
C LYS A 130 7.51 8.64 7.19
N LYS A 131 7.99 9.24 6.09
CA LYS A 131 9.44 9.36 5.83
C LYS A 131 10.18 10.13 6.92
N VAL A 132 9.57 11.20 7.47
CA VAL A 132 10.15 11.95 8.59
C VAL A 132 10.25 11.07 9.84
N GLU A 133 9.20 10.31 10.16
CA GLU A 133 9.22 9.35 11.27
C GLU A 133 10.33 8.29 11.08
N ILE A 134 10.46 7.77 9.85
CA ILE A 134 11.53 6.81 9.50
C ILE A 134 12.91 7.45 9.61
N ASP A 135 13.09 8.72 9.24
CA ASP A 135 14.38 9.41 9.41
C ASP A 135 14.75 9.58 10.89
N GLU A 136 13.80 9.91 11.75
CA GLU A 136 14.01 9.95 13.20
C GLU A 136 14.43 8.57 13.73
N PHE A 137 13.76 7.50 13.28
CA PHE A 137 14.13 6.14 13.59
C PHE A 137 15.55 5.80 13.10
N ILE A 138 15.87 6.05 11.83
CA ILE A 138 17.19 5.76 11.24
C ILE A 138 18.28 6.49 12.04
N ASN A 139 18.08 7.76 12.38
CA ASN A 139 19.05 8.52 13.16
C ASN A 139 19.33 7.89 14.53
N SER A 140 18.30 7.32 15.17
CA SER A 140 18.46 6.55 16.41
C SER A 140 19.12 5.18 16.19
N PHE A 141 18.99 4.59 15.01
CA PHE A 141 19.51 3.26 14.65
C PHE A 141 20.95 3.29 14.10
N LEU A 142 21.40 4.42 13.53
CA LEU A 142 22.75 4.56 12.96
C LEU A 142 23.91 4.17 13.91
N PRO A 143 23.88 4.44 15.24
CA PRO A 143 24.91 3.93 16.14
C PRO A 143 25.05 2.40 16.11
N ALA A 144 23.94 1.67 16.01
CA ALA A 144 23.96 0.21 15.90
C ALA A 144 24.62 -0.25 14.59
N ILE A 145 24.29 0.39 13.47
CA ILE A 145 24.92 0.11 12.17
C ILE A 145 26.44 0.41 12.21
N ARG A 146 26.85 1.50 12.85
CA ARG A 146 28.28 1.85 12.98
C ARG A 146 29.05 0.84 13.81
N GLU A 147 28.44 0.35 14.89
CA GLU A 147 29.04 -0.66 15.74
C GLU A 147 29.10 -2.03 15.04
N TYR A 148 28.02 -2.45 14.36
CA TYR A 148 28.03 -3.59 13.44
C TYR A 148 29.22 -3.54 12.47
N ARG A 149 29.42 -2.40 11.79
CA ARG A 149 30.55 -2.19 10.87
C ARG A 149 31.90 -2.28 11.56
N ALA A 150 32.03 -1.74 12.78
CA ALA A 150 33.26 -1.81 13.56
C ALA A 150 33.58 -3.27 13.91
N ASN A 151 32.60 -3.99 14.45
CA ASN A 151 32.70 -5.39 14.80
C ASN A 151 33.04 -6.27 13.59
N TYR A 152 32.39 -6.04 12.44
CA TYR A 152 32.73 -6.72 11.20
C TYR A 152 34.19 -6.47 10.78
N LYS A 153 34.72 -5.25 10.96
CA LYS A 153 36.11 -4.91 10.58
C LYS A 153 37.17 -5.37 11.57
N ASN A 154 36.83 -5.57 12.84
CA ASN A 154 37.78 -5.94 13.91
C ASN A 154 38.48 -7.30 13.66
N GLY A 155 37.87 -8.18 12.86
CA GLY A 155 38.52 -9.38 12.29
C GLY A 155 38.77 -10.53 13.27
N LYS A 156 38.47 -10.36 14.57
CA LYS A 156 38.67 -11.34 15.66
C LYS A 156 37.67 -11.11 16.79
N GLY A 157 37.53 -12.11 17.66
CA GLY A 157 36.63 -12.07 18.83
C GLY A 157 35.19 -12.44 18.49
N GLU A 158 34.36 -12.57 19.52
CA GLU A 158 32.96 -12.96 19.38
C GLU A 158 32.12 -11.89 18.68
N ALA A 159 32.33 -10.61 19.01
CA ALA A 159 31.66 -9.49 18.36
C ALA A 159 31.83 -9.53 16.84
N HIS A 160 33.04 -9.84 16.36
CA HIS A 160 33.29 -10.04 14.93
C HIS A 160 32.52 -11.24 14.37
N GLN A 161 32.49 -12.37 15.08
CA GLN A 161 31.73 -13.54 14.62
C GLN A 161 30.24 -13.25 14.52
N ARG A 162 29.65 -12.53 15.50
CA ARG A 162 28.24 -12.10 15.48
C ARG A 162 27.96 -11.17 14.31
N ALA A 163 28.83 -10.19 14.06
CA ALA A 163 28.71 -9.29 12.91
C ALA A 163 28.84 -10.03 11.57
N VAL A 164 29.72 -11.01 11.46
CA VAL A 164 29.84 -11.81 10.24
C VAL A 164 28.63 -12.73 10.03
N LEU A 165 28.08 -13.32 11.10
CA LEU A 165 26.85 -14.09 11.02
C LEU A 165 25.68 -13.21 10.56
N ALA A 166 25.51 -12.04 11.18
CA ALA A 166 24.49 -11.07 10.80
C ALA A 166 24.65 -10.65 9.33
N HIS A 167 25.86 -10.33 8.90
CA HIS A 167 26.18 -10.01 7.51
C HIS A 167 25.75 -11.11 6.54
N ASP A 168 26.13 -12.37 6.81
CA ASP A 168 25.83 -13.49 5.93
C ASP A 168 24.31 -13.73 5.84
N LEU A 169 23.59 -13.53 6.95
CA LEU A 169 22.13 -13.64 7.00
C LEU A 169 21.41 -12.51 6.29
N LEU A 170 21.85 -11.28 6.50
CA LEU A 170 21.36 -10.12 5.77
C LEU A 170 21.58 -10.29 4.26
N ASN A 171 22.67 -10.94 3.86
CA ASN A 171 22.99 -11.23 2.46
C ASN A 171 22.14 -12.33 1.80
N LEU A 172 21.18 -12.92 2.53
CA LEU A 172 20.06 -13.65 1.93
C LEU A 172 19.05 -12.70 1.28
N TYR A 173 19.11 -11.42 1.64
CA TYR A 173 18.26 -10.36 1.10
C TYR A 173 19.06 -9.38 0.23
N TYR A 174 18.39 -8.77 -0.74
CA TYR A 174 18.94 -7.66 -1.54
C TYR A 174 17.92 -6.52 -1.71
N ASP A 175 18.39 -5.29 -1.91
CA ASP A 175 17.58 -4.05 -1.90
C ASP A 175 16.81 -3.77 -3.21
N GLY A 176 16.38 -4.82 -3.90
CA GLY A 176 15.65 -4.72 -5.17
C GLY A 176 16.55 -4.67 -6.40
N LYS A 177 15.93 -4.58 -7.58
CA LYS A 177 16.66 -4.59 -8.86
C LYS A 177 16.77 -3.17 -9.38
N VAL A 178 17.96 -2.78 -9.81
CA VAL A 178 18.24 -1.44 -10.36
C VAL A 178 17.31 -1.07 -11.53
N ASP A 179 16.89 -2.05 -12.33
CA ASP A 179 16.00 -1.90 -13.48
C ASP A 179 14.54 -2.28 -13.19
N GLY A 180 14.18 -2.44 -11.91
CA GLY A 180 12.81 -2.74 -11.50
C GLY A 180 11.84 -1.63 -11.90
N ARG A 181 10.60 -2.00 -12.27
CA ARG A 181 9.53 -1.05 -12.66
C ARG A 181 9.32 0.07 -11.63
N PHE A 182 9.49 -0.25 -10.35
CA PHE A 182 9.33 0.68 -9.25
C PHE A 182 10.67 1.02 -8.58
N ALA A 183 11.80 0.68 -9.18
CA ALA A 183 13.11 1.02 -8.64
C ALA A 183 13.27 2.54 -8.60
N ARG A 184 13.70 3.05 -7.44
CA ARG A 184 14.03 4.47 -7.28
C ARG A 184 15.48 4.62 -6.86
N HIS A 185 15.82 4.08 -5.69
CA HIS A 185 17.19 4.04 -5.17
C HIS A 185 17.70 2.60 -4.96
N ASP A 186 17.10 1.61 -5.64
CA ASP A 186 17.52 0.22 -5.61
C ASP A 186 18.95 0.10 -6.15
N SER A 187 19.88 -0.36 -5.32
CA SER A 187 21.28 -0.52 -5.70
C SER A 187 21.59 -1.89 -6.31
N GLY A 188 20.73 -2.89 -6.09
CA GLY A 188 20.99 -4.29 -6.44
C GLY A 188 21.95 -4.97 -5.47
N GLN A 189 22.29 -4.33 -4.36
CA GLN A 189 23.23 -4.87 -3.39
C GLN A 189 22.53 -5.80 -2.41
N LYS A 190 23.29 -6.79 -1.95
CA LYS A 190 22.90 -7.60 -0.80
C LYS A 190 22.85 -6.71 0.45
N LEU A 191 21.90 -6.98 1.33
CA LEU A 191 21.60 -6.08 2.44
C LEU A 191 22.77 -5.97 3.43
N GLY A 192 23.49 -7.06 3.69
CA GLY A 192 24.69 -7.06 4.53
C GLY A 192 25.82 -6.24 3.93
N ASP A 193 26.09 -6.40 2.64
CA ASP A 193 27.07 -5.61 1.88
C ASP A 193 26.69 -4.11 1.87
N LEU A 194 25.41 -3.81 1.64
CA LEU A 194 24.85 -2.47 1.62
C LEU A 194 25.03 -1.77 2.97
N LEU A 195 24.74 -2.47 4.06
CA LEU A 195 24.88 -1.95 5.42
C LEU A 195 26.34 -1.81 5.85
N LEU A 196 27.30 -2.45 5.18
CA LEU A 196 28.74 -2.18 5.34
C LEU A 196 29.21 -0.96 4.54
N GLY A 197 28.47 -0.60 3.49
CA GLY A 197 28.74 0.54 2.60
C GLY A 197 28.24 1.89 3.13
N ASP A 198 28.21 2.88 2.25
CA ASP A 198 27.70 4.21 2.59
C ASP A 198 26.16 4.25 2.45
N LEU A 199 25.48 4.88 3.40
CA LEU A 199 24.03 5.12 3.33
C LEU A 199 23.71 6.57 2.97
N MET A 200 22.60 6.81 2.26
CA MET A 200 22.13 8.17 1.94
C MET A 200 21.97 9.04 3.19
N GLN A 201 21.40 8.47 4.25
CA GLN A 201 21.10 9.17 5.51
C GLN A 201 22.38 9.62 6.23
N GLU A 202 23.44 8.83 6.18
CA GLU A 202 24.73 9.20 6.78
C GLU A 202 25.41 10.36 6.03
N LYS A 203 25.13 10.49 4.74
CA LYS A 203 25.64 11.59 3.91
C LYS A 203 24.74 12.82 3.90
N GLY A 204 23.58 12.79 4.58
CA GLY A 204 22.57 13.83 4.48
C GLY A 204 22.10 14.05 3.04
N MET A 205 22.09 12.99 2.23
CA MET A 205 21.81 13.06 0.80
C MET A 205 20.30 13.17 0.55
N THR A 206 19.90 14.13 -0.28
CA THR A 206 18.53 14.25 -0.77
C THR A 206 18.32 13.40 -2.03
N ASP A 207 17.07 13.10 -2.36
CA ASP A 207 16.70 12.41 -3.62
C ASP A 207 17.35 13.08 -4.85
N SER A 208 17.29 14.41 -4.93
CA SER A 208 17.90 15.15 -6.04
C SER A 208 19.44 15.06 -6.06
N ALA A 209 20.08 14.97 -4.90
CA ALA A 209 21.52 14.79 -4.82
C ALA A 209 21.94 13.37 -5.23
N TYR A 210 21.15 12.36 -4.88
CA TYR A 210 21.34 10.97 -5.33
C TYR A 210 21.14 10.84 -6.84
N GLU A 211 20.07 11.44 -7.38
CA GLU A 211 19.80 11.48 -8.82
C GLU A 211 20.86 12.28 -9.62
N ALA A 212 21.65 13.13 -8.98
CA ALA A 212 22.77 13.81 -9.64
C ALA A 212 24.02 12.90 -9.79
N LEU A 213 24.09 11.78 -9.08
CA LEU A 213 25.21 10.83 -9.16
C LEU A 213 25.20 10.07 -10.48
N ALA A 214 26.39 9.67 -10.94
CA ALA A 214 26.53 8.73 -12.04
C ALA A 214 25.90 7.37 -11.67
N ALA A 215 25.32 6.65 -12.64
CA ALA A 215 24.64 5.38 -12.41
C ALA A 215 25.52 4.35 -11.65
N ASN A 216 26.81 4.28 -11.98
CA ASN A 216 27.78 3.40 -11.31
C ASN A 216 28.09 3.77 -9.86
N ASP A 217 27.77 4.99 -9.44
CA ASP A 217 27.96 5.45 -8.05
C ASP A 217 26.66 5.31 -7.25
N ARG A 218 25.50 5.39 -7.89
CA ARG A 218 24.19 5.13 -7.25
C ARG A 218 24.09 3.72 -6.70
N VAL A 219 24.56 2.73 -7.46
CA VAL A 219 24.60 1.31 -7.04
C VAL A 219 25.55 1.03 -5.87
N LYS A 220 26.24 2.04 -5.33
CA LYS A 220 27.14 1.91 -4.17
C LYS A 220 26.58 2.53 -2.89
N ILE A 221 25.44 3.21 -2.97
CA ILE A 221 24.86 3.96 -1.85
C ILE A 221 23.47 3.38 -1.60
N GLY A 222 23.27 2.82 -0.42
CA GLY A 222 21.98 2.29 0.00
C GLY A 222 21.04 3.39 0.50
N ASP A 223 19.74 3.20 0.27
CA ASP A 223 18.69 4.04 0.84
C ASP A 223 17.90 3.29 1.91
N LEU A 224 18.30 3.48 3.17
CA LEU A 224 17.66 2.81 4.30
C LEU A 224 16.22 3.30 4.53
N GLN A 225 15.91 4.57 4.23
CA GLN A 225 14.54 5.10 4.32
C GLN A 225 13.62 4.37 3.35
N GLN A 226 14.07 4.13 2.12
CA GLN A 226 13.30 3.37 1.13
C GLN A 226 13.12 1.90 1.56
N ILE A 227 14.18 1.26 2.08
CA ILE A 227 14.10 -0.13 2.57
C ILE A 227 13.07 -0.25 3.70
N ILE A 228 13.08 0.66 4.67
CA ILE A 228 12.15 0.62 5.80
C ILE A 228 10.72 0.96 5.37
N LEU A 229 10.55 1.94 4.48
CA LEU A 229 9.22 2.37 4.02
C LEU A 229 8.55 1.32 3.14
N GLU A 230 9.32 0.71 2.22
CA GLU A 230 8.76 -0.13 1.15
C GLU A 230 9.07 -1.62 1.33
N GLY A 231 9.88 -1.98 2.32
CA GLY A 231 10.28 -3.35 2.61
C GLY A 231 9.18 -4.16 3.28
N SER A 232 9.28 -5.48 3.17
CA SER A 232 8.48 -6.39 3.98
C SER A 232 8.79 -6.17 5.46
N VAL A 233 7.75 -6.01 6.28
CA VAL A 233 7.87 -5.82 7.74
C VAL A 233 8.77 -6.88 8.36
N LEU A 234 8.66 -8.13 7.91
CA LEU A 234 9.48 -9.22 8.43
C LEU A 234 10.96 -9.07 8.06
N THR A 235 11.26 -8.60 6.84
CA THR A 235 12.65 -8.37 6.42
C THR A 235 13.26 -7.17 7.14
N VAL A 236 12.49 -6.09 7.33
CA VAL A 236 12.93 -4.92 8.10
C VAL A 236 13.18 -5.30 9.57
N SER A 237 12.25 -6.03 10.19
CA SER A 237 12.42 -6.54 11.56
C SER A 237 13.61 -7.51 11.68
N SER A 238 13.81 -8.41 10.71
CA SER A 238 15.00 -9.28 10.68
C SER A 238 16.28 -8.46 10.57
N MET A 239 16.29 -7.41 9.75
CA MET A 239 17.44 -6.53 9.61
C MET A 239 17.76 -5.83 10.92
N GLU A 240 16.75 -5.25 11.58
CA GLU A 240 16.85 -4.62 12.89
C GLU A 240 17.43 -5.59 13.92
N GLN A 241 16.86 -6.79 14.04
CA GLN A 241 17.29 -7.82 14.97
C GLN A 241 18.73 -8.28 14.72
N LEU A 242 19.10 -8.54 13.47
CA LEU A 242 20.44 -9.01 13.11
C LEU A 242 21.51 -7.94 13.33
N ILE A 243 21.19 -6.67 13.01
CA ILE A 243 22.08 -5.56 13.34
C ILE A 243 22.20 -5.42 14.84
N GLY A 244 21.09 -5.49 15.60
CA GLY A 244 21.09 -5.50 17.05
C GLY A 244 21.95 -6.61 17.66
N LEU A 245 21.81 -7.86 17.19
CA LEU A 245 22.65 -9.01 17.58
C LEU A 245 24.14 -8.75 17.34
N SER A 246 24.47 -8.03 16.27
CA SER A 246 25.86 -7.70 15.94
C SER A 246 26.44 -6.53 16.74
N THR A 247 25.63 -5.87 17.58
CA THR A 247 26.09 -4.83 18.51
C THR A 247 26.48 -5.45 19.84
N ASP A 248 27.78 -5.45 20.10
CA ASP A 248 28.44 -5.61 21.41
C ASP A 248 29.93 -5.34 21.18
N THR A 249 30.60 -4.54 22.02
CA THR A 249 31.92 -3.99 21.69
C THR A 249 33.11 -4.73 22.29
N ASP A 250 32.90 -5.57 23.32
CA ASP A 250 34.00 -6.17 24.08
C ASP A 250 34.18 -7.68 23.82
N GLU A 251 35.35 -8.19 24.20
CA GLU A 251 35.61 -9.64 24.26
C GLU A 251 34.68 -10.31 25.27
N ASP A 252 34.38 -9.60 26.36
CA ASP A 252 33.43 -10.00 27.40
C ASP A 252 32.07 -9.31 27.13
N GLY A 253 31.06 -10.08 26.75
CA GLY A 253 29.73 -9.57 26.39
C GLY A 253 29.06 -8.73 27.49
N TRP A 254 27.96 -8.05 27.15
CA TRP A 254 27.30 -7.13 28.08
C TRP A 254 26.82 -7.76 29.41
N LEU A 255 26.53 -9.06 29.43
CA LEU A 255 26.19 -9.81 30.64
C LEU A 255 27.38 -9.87 31.61
N VAL A 256 28.60 -10.06 31.11
CA VAL A 256 29.82 -10.03 31.94
C VAL A 256 30.01 -8.64 32.53
N ARG A 257 29.84 -7.59 31.69
CA ARG A 257 29.91 -6.19 32.16
C ARG A 257 28.83 -5.85 33.20
N LEU A 258 27.68 -6.51 33.16
CA LEU A 258 26.63 -6.34 34.16
C LEU A 258 27.00 -7.02 35.49
N GLY A 259 27.59 -8.22 35.44
CA GLY A 259 27.97 -8.97 36.64
C GLY A 259 28.94 -8.20 37.55
N ASP A 260 29.82 -7.38 36.97
CA ASP A 260 30.83 -6.60 37.69
C ASP A 260 30.33 -5.23 38.24
N ILE A 261 29.06 -4.87 38.05
CA ILE A 261 28.57 -3.50 38.30
C ILE A 261 27.22 -3.47 39.04
N SER A 262 27.22 -2.91 40.25
CA SER A 262 26.00 -2.51 40.96
C SER A 262 25.63 -1.04 40.71
N GLY A 263 24.35 -0.69 40.95
CA GLY A 263 23.91 0.72 40.90
C GLY A 263 24.58 1.61 41.95
N VAL A 264 25.00 1.04 43.07
CA VAL A 264 25.76 1.75 44.11
C VAL A 264 27.18 2.04 43.64
N ASP A 265 27.80 1.10 42.93
CA ASP A 265 29.16 1.25 42.39
C ASP A 265 29.19 2.28 41.27
N LEU A 266 28.18 2.33 40.40
CA LEU A 266 28.07 3.35 39.35
C LEU A 266 27.97 4.77 39.91
N ALA A 267 27.13 4.97 40.94
CA ALA A 267 26.99 6.28 41.57
C ALA A 267 28.27 6.70 42.31
N SER A 268 29.00 5.73 42.87
CA SER A 268 30.25 5.97 43.61
C SER A 268 31.45 6.20 42.68
N ASN A 269 31.40 5.66 41.46
CA ASN A 269 32.44 5.79 40.44
C ASN A 269 31.97 6.59 39.22
N ILE A 270 31.16 7.63 39.44
CA ILE A 270 30.55 8.39 38.34
C ILE A 270 31.56 9.02 37.37
N GLU A 271 32.77 9.33 37.82
CA GLU A 271 33.83 9.87 36.96
C GLU A 271 34.29 8.87 35.88
N TYR A 272 34.21 7.57 36.16
CA TYR A 272 34.47 6.51 35.18
C TYR A 272 33.40 6.49 34.08
N VAL A 273 32.14 6.67 34.48
CA VAL A 273 30.95 6.59 33.63
C VAL A 273 30.72 7.88 32.83
N LEU A 274 31.04 9.02 33.45
CA LEU A 274 30.87 10.39 32.97
C LEU A 274 32.17 11.16 33.25
N PRO A 275 33.19 11.05 32.38
CA PRO A 275 34.48 11.72 32.57
C PRO A 275 34.38 13.24 32.76
N GLU A 276 33.32 13.88 32.24
CA GLU A 276 33.05 15.31 32.45
C GLU A 276 32.72 15.66 33.91
N THR A 277 32.38 14.66 34.73
CA THR A 277 32.17 14.82 36.18
C THR A 277 33.47 14.72 36.98
N ALA A 278 34.61 14.43 36.34
CA ALA A 278 35.90 14.33 37.02
C ALA A 278 36.24 15.59 37.83
N GLY A 279 36.53 15.40 39.11
CA GLY A 279 36.83 16.47 40.06
C GLY A 279 35.61 17.22 40.59
N GLN A 280 34.38 16.83 40.21
CA GLN A 280 33.16 17.37 40.78
C GLN A 280 32.80 16.57 42.05
N ASN A 281 32.81 17.22 43.22
CA ASN A 281 32.32 16.62 44.47
C ASN A 281 30.77 16.52 44.45
N LEU A 282 30.24 15.57 43.67
CA LEU A 282 28.80 15.34 43.54
C LEU A 282 28.24 14.59 44.74
N SER A 283 27.06 14.98 45.22
CA SER A 283 26.29 14.14 46.14
C SER A 283 25.78 12.88 45.42
N ARG A 284 25.48 11.81 46.16
CA ARG A 284 24.88 10.58 45.59
C ARG A 284 23.61 10.88 44.78
N SER A 285 22.77 11.80 45.25
CA SER A 285 21.57 12.23 44.51
C SER A 285 21.90 12.95 43.21
N ALA A 286 22.91 13.84 43.20
CA ALA A 286 23.33 14.54 42.00
C ALA A 286 23.98 13.59 40.99
N ALA A 287 24.76 12.62 41.48
CA ALA A 287 25.32 11.54 40.66
C ALA A 287 24.20 10.70 40.03
N GLN A 288 23.19 10.30 40.81
CA GLN A 288 22.04 9.56 40.30
C GLN A 288 21.27 10.34 39.24
N SER A 289 21.03 11.65 39.43
CA SER A 289 20.37 12.49 38.42
C SER A 289 21.17 12.60 37.11
N LYS A 290 22.51 12.52 37.18
CA LYS A 290 23.38 12.51 35.99
C LYS A 290 23.34 11.18 35.26
N LEU A 291 23.32 10.06 36.00
CA LEU A 291 23.12 8.73 35.43
C LEU A 291 21.73 8.61 34.78
N ASP A 292 20.69 9.12 35.43
CA ASP A 292 19.33 9.17 34.89
C ASP A 292 19.26 10.00 33.60
N LEU A 293 19.95 11.16 33.55
CA LEU A 293 20.01 11.97 32.33
C LEU A 293 20.66 11.22 31.15
N LYS A 294 21.65 10.37 31.40
CA LYS A 294 22.37 9.63 30.34
C LYS A 294 21.70 8.31 29.96
N PHE A 295 21.21 7.55 30.95
CA PHE A 295 20.75 6.17 30.78
C PHE A 295 19.27 5.98 31.10
N GLY A 296 18.59 6.98 31.66
CA GLY A 296 17.22 6.85 32.15
C GLY A 296 16.24 6.43 31.06
N ASP A 297 16.34 6.98 29.85
CA ASP A 297 15.44 6.61 28.75
C ASP A 297 15.66 5.18 28.26
N CYS A 298 16.93 4.75 28.20
CA CYS A 298 17.30 3.37 27.94
C CYS A 298 16.76 2.43 29.04
N ALA A 299 16.96 2.79 30.30
CA ALA A 299 16.52 2.02 31.46
C ALA A 299 14.99 1.92 31.54
N LYS A 300 14.24 2.96 31.17
CA LYS A 300 12.76 2.93 31.08
C LYS A 300 12.28 1.96 30.00
N LYS A 301 12.94 1.93 28.85
CA LYS A 301 12.61 0.96 27.79
C LYS A 301 12.89 -0.47 28.25
N LEU A 302 14.06 -0.71 28.84
CA LEU A 302 14.41 -2.02 29.39
C LEU A 302 13.43 -2.47 30.48
N SER A 303 13.08 -1.58 31.40
CA SER A 303 12.15 -1.91 32.48
C SER A 303 10.76 -2.28 31.94
N SER A 304 10.30 -1.65 30.86
CA SER A 304 9.02 -2.02 30.24
C SER A 304 8.94 -3.50 29.81
N GLY A 305 10.08 -4.13 29.50
CA GLY A 305 10.18 -5.57 29.17
C GLY A 305 10.33 -6.50 30.38
N TYR A 306 10.43 -5.97 31.61
CA TYR A 306 10.63 -6.77 32.82
C TYR A 306 9.57 -7.86 33.01
N PHE A 307 8.30 -7.51 32.87
CA PHE A 307 7.19 -8.44 33.10
C PHE A 307 7.13 -9.54 32.03
N GLU A 308 7.52 -9.22 30.80
CA GLU A 308 7.60 -10.18 29.70
C GLU A 308 8.67 -11.23 30.00
N VAL A 309 9.89 -10.80 30.32
CA VAL A 309 11.00 -11.70 30.70
C VAL A 309 10.61 -12.55 31.91
N ARG A 310 10.04 -11.93 32.96
CA ARG A 310 9.59 -12.68 34.14
C ARG A 310 8.54 -13.73 33.78
N SER A 311 7.57 -13.37 32.96
CA SER A 311 6.52 -14.30 32.50
C SER A 311 7.12 -15.46 31.70
N ASP A 312 8.07 -15.17 30.81
CA ASP A 312 8.78 -16.17 30.01
C ASP A 312 9.57 -17.14 30.91
N LEU A 313 10.30 -16.62 31.91
CA LEU A 313 11.06 -17.43 32.85
C LEU A 313 10.16 -18.33 33.69
N MET A 314 9.04 -17.80 34.20
CA MET A 314 8.05 -18.58 34.95
C MET A 314 7.39 -19.64 34.08
N PHE A 315 7.05 -19.31 32.83
CA PHE A 315 6.49 -20.26 31.87
C PHE A 315 7.45 -21.44 31.64
N VAL A 316 8.73 -21.16 31.35
CA VAL A 316 9.74 -22.22 31.16
C VAL A 316 9.90 -23.05 32.44
N GLN A 317 9.98 -22.42 33.60
CA GLN A 317 10.09 -23.16 34.87
C GLN A 317 8.90 -24.11 35.08
N THR A 318 7.67 -23.62 34.93
CA THR A 318 6.46 -24.43 35.06
C THR A 318 6.45 -25.56 34.03
N TYR A 319 6.81 -25.28 32.78
CA TYR A 319 6.88 -26.30 31.74
C TYR A 319 7.91 -27.40 32.08
N LEU A 320 9.09 -27.03 32.61
CA LEU A 320 10.09 -27.99 33.04
C LEU A 320 9.62 -28.80 34.26
N GLU A 321 8.88 -28.20 35.19
CA GLU A 321 8.30 -28.88 36.35
C GLU A 321 7.24 -29.91 35.93
N GLU A 322 6.31 -29.53 35.06
CA GLU A 322 5.21 -30.38 34.61
C GLU A 322 5.69 -31.59 33.79
N ASN A 323 6.84 -31.46 33.13
CA ASN A 323 7.45 -32.50 32.30
C ASN A 323 8.60 -33.27 33.01
N ASP A 324 8.80 -33.10 34.32
CA ASP A 324 9.88 -33.75 35.09
C ASP A 324 11.29 -33.48 34.51
N LEU A 325 11.48 -32.27 34.01
CA LEU A 325 12.70 -31.81 33.36
C LEU A 325 13.56 -30.90 34.22
N LEU A 326 13.18 -30.55 35.46
CA LEU A 326 14.04 -29.78 36.39
C LEU A 326 15.31 -30.56 36.77
N GLN A 327 16.39 -29.83 37.07
CA GLN A 327 17.65 -30.46 37.48
C GLN A 327 17.47 -31.13 38.84
N GLY A 328 17.78 -32.43 38.92
CA GLY A 328 17.73 -33.13 40.20
C GLY A 328 18.91 -32.78 41.10
N ASP A 329 18.73 -32.84 42.43
CA ASP A 329 19.75 -32.48 43.44
C ASP A 329 21.13 -33.14 43.26
N ASN A 330 21.20 -34.29 42.60
CA ASN A 330 22.43 -35.05 42.37
C ASN A 330 22.81 -35.18 40.88
N GLU A 331 22.07 -34.50 40.01
CA GLU A 331 22.31 -34.52 38.57
C GLU A 331 23.39 -33.50 38.20
N LYS A 332 24.41 -33.96 37.49
CA LYS A 332 25.46 -33.07 36.96
C LYS A 332 24.90 -32.21 35.84
N ASP A 333 25.35 -30.96 35.75
CA ASP A 333 24.97 -29.99 34.70
C ASP A 333 25.00 -30.61 33.29
N ASP A 334 26.05 -31.35 32.93
CA ASP A 334 26.16 -32.04 31.63
C ASP A 334 25.04 -33.08 31.38
N ALA A 335 24.64 -33.80 32.42
CA ALA A 335 23.62 -34.85 32.32
C ALA A 335 22.22 -34.22 32.19
N TYR A 336 21.98 -33.19 32.99
CA TYR A 336 20.80 -32.34 32.92
C TYR A 336 20.61 -31.74 31.52
N ALA A 337 21.67 -31.09 31.03
CA ALA A 337 21.78 -30.53 29.69
C ALA A 337 21.39 -31.50 28.58
N ILE A 338 21.99 -32.70 28.59
CA ILE A 338 21.72 -33.72 27.57
C ILE A 338 20.26 -34.17 27.62
N ARG A 339 19.71 -34.41 28.81
CA ARG A 339 18.33 -34.86 28.97
C ARG A 339 17.34 -33.83 28.42
N VAL A 340 17.49 -32.57 28.79
CA VAL A 340 16.62 -31.48 28.33
C VAL A 340 16.74 -31.28 26.82
N MET A 341 17.95 -31.34 26.26
CA MET A 341 18.18 -31.24 24.82
C MET A 341 17.60 -32.42 24.03
N GLU A 342 17.68 -33.64 24.56
CA GLU A 342 17.08 -34.82 23.95
C GLU A 342 15.55 -34.70 23.94
N TYR A 343 14.95 -34.22 25.03
CA TYR A 343 13.52 -33.97 25.11
C TYR A 343 13.05 -32.93 24.08
N PHE A 344 13.68 -31.75 24.04
CA PHE A 344 13.30 -30.73 23.05
C PHE A 344 13.64 -31.14 21.61
N GLY A 345 14.68 -31.96 21.41
CA GLY A 345 14.95 -32.55 20.10
C GLY A 345 13.79 -33.41 19.60
N MET A 346 13.15 -34.18 20.47
CA MET A 346 11.96 -34.98 20.11
C MET A 346 10.77 -34.09 19.74
N ILE A 347 10.52 -33.01 20.49
CA ILE A 347 9.47 -32.01 20.18
C ILE A 347 9.70 -31.39 18.80
N MET A 348 10.95 -31.01 18.49
CA MET A 348 11.26 -30.41 17.19
C MET A 348 11.14 -31.41 16.03
N ASP A 349 11.49 -32.67 16.26
CA ASP A 349 11.31 -33.74 15.28
C ASP A 349 9.81 -33.97 15.01
N GLU A 350 8.97 -34.00 16.05
CA GLU A 350 7.51 -34.12 15.94
C GLU A 350 6.88 -32.92 15.23
N ALA A 351 7.33 -31.69 15.55
CA ALA A 351 6.89 -30.47 14.89
C ALA A 351 7.25 -30.42 13.40
N ALA A 352 8.40 -30.98 13.01
CA ALA A 352 8.80 -31.06 11.61
C ALA A 352 8.00 -32.11 10.82
N GLU A 353 7.45 -33.13 11.49
CA GLU A 353 6.63 -34.18 10.89
C GLU A 353 5.13 -33.82 10.82
N ALA A 354 4.69 -32.78 11.53
CA ALA A 354 3.33 -32.28 11.46
C ALA A 354 3.02 -31.64 10.08
N GLU A 355 2.37 -32.40 9.18
CA GLU A 355 1.92 -31.91 7.87
C GLU A 355 0.73 -30.94 8.02
N ASP A 356 0.97 -29.63 7.90
CA ASP A 356 0.03 -28.51 7.60
C ASP A 356 -1.30 -28.40 8.40
N GLU A 357 -1.54 -29.30 9.36
CA GLU A 357 -2.60 -29.23 10.35
C GLU A 357 -2.17 -28.31 11.51
N THR A 358 -3.15 -27.71 12.19
CA THR A 358 -2.90 -26.89 13.37
C THR A 358 -2.07 -27.69 14.38
N LEU A 359 -0.85 -27.21 14.67
CA LEU A 359 0.04 -27.82 15.66
C LEU A 359 -0.74 -28.06 16.95
N ASP A 360 -0.56 -29.24 17.53
CA ASP A 360 -1.11 -29.57 18.85
C ASP A 360 -0.70 -28.49 19.86
N PRO A 361 -1.61 -27.97 20.71
CA PRO A 361 -1.25 -26.96 21.70
C PRO A 361 -0.07 -27.35 22.58
N GLU A 362 0.04 -28.63 22.97
CA GLU A 362 1.16 -29.16 23.76
C GLU A 362 2.49 -29.06 23.00
N LEU A 363 2.47 -29.39 21.71
CA LEU A 363 3.63 -29.24 20.82
C LEU A 363 4.03 -27.77 20.65
N THR A 364 3.04 -26.87 20.57
CA THR A 364 3.26 -25.42 20.47
C THR A 364 3.91 -24.86 21.74
N GLU A 365 3.40 -25.24 22.91
CA GLU A 365 3.98 -24.89 24.21
C GLU A 365 5.41 -25.43 24.34
N GLY A 366 5.66 -26.65 23.89
CA GLY A 366 6.99 -27.24 23.86
C GLY A 366 8.00 -26.49 23.00
N ILE A 367 7.60 -26.06 21.79
CA ILE A 367 8.43 -25.22 20.91
C ILE A 367 8.71 -23.86 21.57
N GLN A 368 7.70 -23.25 22.19
CA GLN A 368 7.86 -21.98 22.90
C GLN A 368 8.83 -22.13 24.07
N ALA A 369 8.67 -23.16 24.90
CA ALA A 369 9.53 -23.44 26.03
C ALA A 369 10.97 -23.68 25.58
N PHE A 370 11.18 -24.40 24.47
CA PHE A 370 12.49 -24.60 23.89
C PHE A 370 13.17 -23.28 23.47
N GLY A 371 12.43 -22.40 22.80
CA GLY A 371 12.94 -21.09 22.37
C GLY A 371 13.32 -20.17 23.54
N LEU A 372 12.68 -20.33 24.70
CA LEU A 372 12.93 -19.55 25.91
C LEU A 372 13.90 -20.24 26.89
N PHE A 373 14.15 -21.54 26.75
CA PHE A 373 14.99 -22.30 27.67
C PHE A 373 16.42 -21.76 27.75
N SER A 374 16.97 -21.24 26.64
CA SER A 374 18.28 -20.57 26.63
C SER A 374 18.35 -19.38 27.59
N VAL A 375 17.32 -18.54 27.58
CA VAL A 375 17.18 -17.37 28.47
C VAL A 375 17.05 -17.83 29.91
N TYR A 376 16.23 -18.84 30.17
CA TYR A 376 16.07 -19.42 31.49
C TYR A 376 17.40 -19.98 32.03
N ALA A 377 18.09 -20.80 31.26
CA ALA A 377 19.34 -21.43 31.67
C ALA A 377 20.46 -20.40 31.90
N GLU A 378 20.59 -19.39 31.05
CA GLU A 378 21.66 -18.40 31.22
C GLU A 378 21.38 -17.43 32.37
N THR A 379 20.14 -16.99 32.55
CA THR A 379 19.80 -16.10 33.67
C THR A 379 20.08 -16.78 35.03
N GLN A 380 19.88 -18.09 35.14
CA GLN A 380 20.23 -18.90 36.31
C GLN A 380 21.74 -19.05 36.56
N HIS A 381 22.57 -18.76 35.57
CA HIS A 381 24.02 -18.95 35.62
C HIS A 381 24.83 -17.65 35.46
N THR A 382 24.16 -16.53 35.18
CA THR A 382 24.78 -15.22 35.13
C THR A 382 24.82 -14.65 36.54
N ASP A 383 26.03 -14.55 37.11
CA ASP A 383 26.25 -13.91 38.40
C ASP A 383 25.76 -12.45 38.35
N TYR A 384 25.08 -12.02 39.41
CA TYR A 384 24.56 -10.67 39.55
C TYR A 384 24.85 -10.13 40.95
N GLU A 385 25.77 -9.18 41.07
CA GLU A 385 26.14 -8.56 42.35
C GLU A 385 25.20 -7.40 42.74
N GLY A 386 23.88 -7.64 42.72
CA GLY A 386 22.88 -6.65 43.08
C GLY A 386 22.23 -6.90 44.45
N GLU A 387 21.43 -5.94 44.93
CA GLU A 387 20.66 -6.09 46.17
C GLU A 387 19.52 -7.14 46.08
N TRP A 388 19.41 -7.87 44.96
CA TRP A 388 18.18 -8.54 44.52
C TRP A 388 18.33 -10.05 44.28
N GLY A 389 19.51 -10.60 44.57
CA GLY A 389 19.84 -12.02 44.46
C GLY A 389 21.26 -12.22 43.98
N ASP A 390 21.66 -13.48 43.77
CA ASP A 390 23.02 -13.82 43.34
C ASP A 390 23.10 -14.01 41.81
N THR A 391 21.95 -14.15 41.15
CA THR A 391 21.84 -14.40 39.71
C THR A 391 20.93 -13.42 38.98
N LEU A 392 21.09 -13.30 37.66
CA LEU A 392 20.18 -12.52 36.82
C LEU A 392 18.75 -13.10 36.84
N TYR A 393 18.59 -14.40 37.11
CA TYR A 393 17.29 -15.01 37.32
C TYR A 393 16.60 -14.44 38.56
N ASP A 394 17.32 -14.31 39.67
CA ASP A 394 16.77 -13.76 40.91
C ASP A 394 16.33 -12.30 40.74
N PHE A 395 17.04 -11.55 39.88
CA PHE A 395 16.63 -10.19 39.51
C PHE A 395 15.24 -10.14 38.86
N PHE A 396 14.97 -11.05 37.91
CA PHE A 396 13.68 -11.10 37.22
C PHE A 396 12.60 -11.84 38.00
N ASN A 397 12.99 -12.74 38.90
CA ASN A 397 12.08 -13.57 39.69
C ASN A 397 12.48 -13.58 41.18
N PRO A 398 12.29 -12.45 41.89
CA PRO A 398 12.75 -12.32 43.26
C PRO A 398 11.94 -13.18 44.23
N GLU A 399 12.62 -13.89 45.14
CA GLU A 399 12.00 -14.75 46.15
C GLU A 399 11.04 -14.01 47.08
N ASP A 400 11.30 -12.73 47.34
CA ASP A 400 10.48 -11.90 48.23
C ASP A 400 9.18 -11.39 47.58
N GLY A 401 8.95 -11.73 46.31
CA GLY A 401 7.75 -11.40 45.56
C GLY A 401 7.58 -9.90 45.26
N LYS A 402 8.59 -9.07 45.53
CA LYS A 402 8.51 -7.63 45.21
C LYS A 402 8.54 -7.40 43.70
N ASP A 403 7.94 -6.29 43.28
CA ASP A 403 8.00 -5.80 41.91
C ASP A 403 9.20 -4.84 41.78
N TYR A 404 10.20 -5.25 41.00
CA TYR A 404 11.42 -4.46 40.77
C TYR A 404 11.41 -3.70 39.45
N ASN A 405 10.25 -3.53 38.79
CA ASN A 405 10.09 -2.78 37.55
C ASN A 405 10.29 -1.23 37.69
N SER A 406 11.02 -0.77 38.71
CA SER A 406 11.47 0.62 38.72
C SER A 406 12.58 0.78 37.68
N TYR A 407 12.42 1.70 36.73
CA TYR A 407 13.46 1.94 35.71
C TYR A 407 14.83 2.29 36.31
N THR A 408 14.87 2.85 37.53
CA THR A 408 16.14 3.13 38.22
C THR A 408 16.97 1.87 38.45
N ASN A 409 16.31 0.72 38.61
CA ASN A 409 16.94 -0.58 38.80
C ASN A 409 17.59 -1.11 37.52
N PHE A 410 17.19 -0.57 36.37
CA PHE A 410 17.72 -0.91 35.04
C PHE A 410 18.85 0.01 34.58
N ILE A 411 19.26 1.00 35.39
CA ILE A 411 20.40 1.86 35.06
C ILE A 411 21.72 1.07 34.94
N PRO A 412 22.04 0.10 35.83
CA PRO A 412 23.21 -0.75 35.66
C PRO A 412 23.19 -1.53 34.34
N LEU A 413 22.04 -2.09 33.99
CA LEU A 413 21.85 -2.80 32.71
C LEU A 413 21.99 -1.85 31.52
N ALA A 414 21.39 -0.66 31.56
CA ALA A 414 21.55 0.35 30.52
C ALA A 414 23.01 0.82 30.35
N PHE A 415 23.77 0.85 31.46
CA PHE A 415 25.18 1.18 31.45
C PHE A 415 26.03 0.09 30.80
N SER A 416 25.75 -1.19 31.10
CA SER A 416 26.55 -2.32 30.60
C SER A 416 26.39 -2.52 29.09
N LEU A 417 25.31 -2.03 28.48
CA LEU A 417 25.13 -2.07 27.04
C LEU A 417 26.12 -1.14 26.30
N SER A 418 26.52 -1.50 25.09
CA SER A 418 27.26 -0.60 24.19
C SER A 418 26.38 0.53 23.64
N ASP A 419 26.97 1.52 22.96
CA ASP A 419 26.19 2.56 22.29
C ASP A 419 25.29 1.99 21.19
N GLY A 420 25.77 1.00 20.44
CA GLY A 420 25.01 0.28 19.43
C GLY A 420 23.85 -0.52 20.04
N GLN A 421 24.09 -1.23 21.15
CA GLN A 421 23.05 -1.97 21.86
C GLN A 421 21.98 -1.04 22.43
N ARG A 422 22.38 0.09 23.01
CA ARG A 422 21.44 1.11 23.50
C ARG A 422 20.56 1.70 22.40
N ALA A 423 21.15 1.96 21.24
CA ALA A 423 20.41 2.34 20.05
C ALA A 423 19.44 1.23 19.61
N ALA A 424 19.81 -0.04 19.82
CA ALA A 424 19.02 -1.18 19.40
C ALA A 424 17.79 -1.52 20.27
N ILE A 425 17.75 -1.06 21.52
CA ILE A 425 16.61 -1.27 22.45
C ILE A 425 15.29 -0.69 21.90
N GLY A 426 15.34 0.22 20.91
CA GLY A 426 14.13 0.69 20.25
C GLY A 426 13.34 -0.38 19.49
N PHE A 427 13.98 -1.50 19.14
CA PHE A 427 13.39 -2.56 18.30
C PHE A 427 13.80 -3.98 18.73
N LEU A 428 14.71 -4.13 19.70
CA LEU A 428 14.96 -5.39 20.40
C LEU A 428 14.12 -5.46 21.68
N THR A 429 13.54 -6.62 21.94
CA THR A 429 12.97 -6.90 23.27
C THR A 429 14.09 -7.12 24.29
N LEU A 430 13.78 -6.99 25.58
CA LEU A 430 14.73 -7.35 26.63
C LEU A 430 15.10 -8.85 26.56
N THR A 431 14.13 -9.69 26.20
CA THR A 431 14.34 -11.12 25.93
C THR A 431 15.37 -11.33 24.81
N ASP A 432 15.29 -10.58 23.70
CA ASP A 432 16.26 -10.67 22.60
C ASP A 432 17.67 -10.24 23.05
N LEU A 433 17.79 -9.15 23.83
CA LEU A 433 19.06 -8.71 24.38
C LEU A 433 19.71 -9.75 25.28
N ILE A 434 18.90 -10.42 26.13
CA ILE A 434 19.37 -11.53 26.95
C ILE A 434 19.85 -12.65 26.03
N LYS A 435 19.01 -13.17 25.13
CA LYS A 435 19.38 -14.23 24.17
C LYS A 435 20.73 -13.96 23.49
N PHE A 436 20.96 -12.71 23.04
CA PHE A 436 22.19 -12.33 22.36
C PHE A 436 23.40 -12.16 23.28
N GLY A 437 23.17 -11.80 24.55
CA GLY A 437 24.22 -11.74 25.57
C GLY A 437 24.71 -13.13 26.01
N CYS A 438 23.83 -14.14 25.94
CA CYS A 438 24.06 -15.51 26.41
C CYS A 438 24.91 -16.39 25.47
N ASP A 439 25.29 -15.91 24.27
CA ASP A 439 25.93 -16.76 23.27
C ASP A 439 27.38 -17.09 23.65
N ALA A 440 27.59 -18.31 24.16
CA ALA A 440 28.91 -18.82 24.53
C ALA A 440 29.89 -18.93 23.33
N GLU A 441 31.18 -18.76 23.65
CA GLU A 441 32.30 -18.83 22.70
C GLU A 441 32.21 -20.05 21.76
N GLY A 442 32.03 -19.78 20.46
CA GLY A 442 31.95 -20.81 19.42
C GLY A 442 30.53 -21.24 18.99
N ALA A 443 29.48 -20.86 19.71
CA ALA A 443 28.08 -21.09 19.32
C ALA A 443 27.79 -20.46 17.95
N VAL A 444 28.16 -19.17 17.81
CA VAL A 444 27.99 -18.36 16.60
C VAL A 444 28.65 -19.02 15.38
N SER A 445 29.87 -19.54 15.55
CA SER A 445 30.58 -20.24 14.46
C SER A 445 29.88 -21.53 14.02
N THR A 446 29.26 -22.24 14.96
CA THR A 446 28.51 -23.47 14.70
C THR A 446 27.19 -23.18 14.00
N VAL A 447 26.46 -22.14 14.46
CA VAL A 447 25.27 -21.61 13.79
C VAL A 447 25.63 -21.26 12.36
N ARG A 448 26.64 -20.41 12.16
CA ARG A 448 27.07 -19.94 10.84
C ARG A 448 27.37 -21.08 9.87
N ASN A 449 28.18 -22.07 10.27
CA ASN A 449 28.53 -23.20 9.39
C ASN A 449 27.29 -23.97 8.93
N LYS A 450 26.34 -24.18 9.86
CA LYS A 450 25.11 -24.90 9.58
C LYS A 450 24.13 -24.10 8.74
N MET A 451 24.07 -22.79 8.96
CA MET A 451 23.32 -21.89 8.09
C MET A 451 23.92 -21.89 6.69
N GLN A 452 25.25 -21.84 6.57
CA GLN A 452 25.89 -21.92 5.27
C GLN A 452 25.55 -23.25 4.57
N GLU A 453 25.57 -24.38 5.28
CA GLU A 453 25.08 -25.66 4.76
C GLU A 453 23.59 -25.62 4.34
N ALA A 454 22.73 -24.95 5.12
CA ALA A 454 21.29 -24.85 4.87
C ALA A 454 20.93 -23.94 3.68
N TYR A 455 21.66 -22.83 3.53
CA TYR A 455 21.31 -21.71 2.67
C TYR A 455 22.22 -21.56 1.44
N ASN A 456 23.28 -22.37 1.30
CA ASN A 456 24.19 -22.30 0.13
C ASN A 456 23.46 -22.44 -1.22
N ASP A 457 22.30 -23.11 -1.24
CA ASP A 457 21.49 -23.32 -2.45
C ASP A 457 20.23 -22.42 -2.51
N GLN A 458 20.00 -21.58 -1.50
CA GLN A 458 18.79 -20.74 -1.42
C GLN A 458 18.92 -19.51 -2.32
N LYS A 459 17.82 -19.18 -3.01
CA LYS A 459 17.78 -17.98 -3.87
C LYS A 459 17.67 -16.74 -2.99
N GLU A 460 18.47 -15.74 -3.32
CA GLU A 460 18.37 -14.40 -2.74
C GLU A 460 16.96 -13.83 -2.93
N VAL A 461 16.43 -13.21 -1.88
CA VAL A 461 15.07 -12.67 -1.84
C VAL A 461 15.14 -11.15 -1.80
N SER A 462 14.32 -10.47 -2.62
CA SER A 462 14.25 -9.00 -2.55
C SER A 462 13.63 -8.59 -1.21
N VAL A 463 14.14 -7.55 -0.55
CA VAL A 463 13.49 -6.94 0.63
C VAL A 463 12.06 -6.46 0.33
N TYR A 464 11.72 -6.27 -0.95
CA TYR A 464 10.40 -5.86 -1.43
C TYR A 464 9.51 -7.01 -1.89
N THR A 465 9.92 -8.26 -1.65
CA THR A 465 9.13 -9.43 -2.07
C THR A 465 7.76 -9.40 -1.41
N GLY A 466 6.71 -9.51 -2.24
CA GLY A 466 5.32 -9.48 -1.77
C GLY A 466 4.80 -8.09 -1.43
N ILE A 467 5.56 -7.02 -1.67
CA ILE A 467 5.11 -5.63 -1.42
C ILE A 467 4.74 -4.93 -2.73
N ASN A 468 3.55 -4.32 -2.75
CA ASN A 468 3.10 -3.46 -3.81
C ASN A 468 3.75 -2.07 -3.69
N ARG A 469 4.96 -1.95 -4.24
CA ARG A 469 5.73 -0.69 -4.20
C ARG A 469 5.07 0.48 -4.93
N ALA A 470 4.07 0.23 -5.77
CA ALA A 470 3.37 1.30 -6.48
C ALA A 470 2.64 2.25 -5.52
N ILE A 471 2.27 1.77 -4.32
CA ILE A 471 1.57 2.62 -3.34
C ILE A 471 2.46 3.74 -2.80
N PHE A 472 3.78 3.63 -2.89
CA PHE A 472 4.72 4.65 -2.41
C PHE A 472 5.19 5.61 -3.51
N ARG A 473 4.55 5.58 -4.68
CA ARG A 473 4.94 6.40 -5.84
C ARG A 473 4.00 7.60 -5.96
N GLU A 474 4.59 8.79 -6.04
CA GLU A 474 3.84 10.05 -6.17
C GLU A 474 2.90 9.98 -7.37
N GLY A 475 1.65 10.41 -7.16
CA GLY A 475 0.62 10.43 -8.21
C GLY A 475 0.02 9.07 -8.59
N MET A 476 0.43 7.96 -7.96
CA MET A 476 -0.20 6.64 -8.20
C MET A 476 -1.42 6.42 -7.31
N VAL A 477 -1.36 6.88 -6.06
CA VAL A 477 -2.41 6.68 -5.06
C VAL A 477 -3.07 8.00 -4.71
N ALA A 478 -4.40 7.99 -4.63
CA ALA A 478 -5.14 9.08 -4.02
C ALA A 478 -5.74 8.68 -2.67
N LEU A 479 -5.78 9.65 -1.75
CA LEU A 479 -6.51 9.54 -0.49
C LEU A 479 -7.95 9.99 -0.72
N THR A 480 -8.93 9.26 -0.18
CA THR A 480 -10.33 9.71 -0.08
C THR A 480 -10.78 9.67 1.37
N ASN A 481 -11.77 10.49 1.72
CA ASN A 481 -12.51 10.34 2.95
C ASN A 481 -13.97 10.81 2.73
N ARG A 482 -14.82 10.54 3.71
CA ARG A 482 -16.24 10.87 3.63
C ARG A 482 -16.50 12.36 3.37
N ALA A 483 -15.72 13.25 3.97
CA ALA A 483 -15.89 14.69 3.79
C ALA A 483 -15.59 15.13 2.36
N MET A 484 -14.53 14.60 1.75
CA MET A 484 -14.19 14.82 0.33
C MET A 484 -15.29 14.29 -0.59
N MET A 485 -15.80 13.09 -0.29
CA MET A 485 -16.89 12.50 -1.05
C MET A 485 -18.19 13.29 -0.97
N GLU A 486 -18.59 13.72 0.23
CA GLU A 486 -19.78 14.55 0.42
C GLU A 486 -19.63 15.90 -0.30
N ALA A 487 -18.43 16.47 -0.33
CA ALA A 487 -18.15 17.67 -1.10
C ALA A 487 -18.26 17.43 -2.62
N ALA A 488 -17.77 16.29 -3.12
CA ALA A 488 -17.83 15.89 -4.53
C ALA A 488 -19.25 15.56 -5.02
N GLN A 489 -20.11 15.05 -4.12
CA GLN A 489 -21.49 14.67 -4.43
C GLN A 489 -22.49 15.82 -4.41
N ARG A 490 -22.15 16.99 -3.85
CA ARG A 490 -23.05 18.16 -3.85
C ARG A 490 -23.32 18.56 -5.29
N ASN A 491 -24.49 18.12 -5.78
CA ASN A 491 -24.87 18.19 -7.18
C ASN A 491 -25.07 19.66 -7.59
N PRO A 492 -24.22 20.21 -8.46
CA PRO A 492 -24.29 21.61 -8.82
C PRO A 492 -25.25 21.88 -9.99
N PHE A 493 -25.89 20.84 -10.51
CA PHE A 493 -26.75 20.90 -11.71
C PHE A 493 -28.20 21.29 -11.44
N ASP A 494 -28.62 21.41 -10.18
CA ASP A 494 -29.97 21.91 -9.84
C ASP A 494 -30.20 23.35 -10.36
N ASP A 495 -29.15 24.12 -10.66
CA ASP A 495 -29.23 25.50 -11.17
C ASP A 495 -29.28 25.62 -12.70
N TYR A 496 -29.13 24.53 -13.47
CA TYR A 496 -28.92 24.61 -14.94
C TYR A 496 -30.14 24.23 -15.79
N THR A 497 -31.24 23.76 -15.19
CA THR A 497 -32.40 23.26 -15.94
C THR A 497 -33.27 24.35 -16.56
N GLU A 498 -33.17 25.62 -16.14
CA GLU A 498 -33.97 26.71 -16.73
C GLU A 498 -33.33 27.39 -17.97
N SER A 499 -31.99 27.42 -18.11
CA SER A 499 -31.37 28.18 -19.22
C SER A 499 -31.21 27.39 -20.52
N VAL A 500 -31.03 26.06 -20.46
CA VAL A 500 -30.83 25.22 -21.65
C VAL A 500 -32.15 24.89 -22.36
N ALA A 501 -33.26 24.85 -21.63
CA ALA A 501 -34.59 24.69 -22.22
C ALA A 501 -34.95 25.86 -23.17
N PHE A 502 -34.46 27.07 -22.89
CA PHE A 502 -34.60 28.23 -23.78
C PHE A 502 -33.75 28.10 -25.06
N ASP A 503 -32.52 27.60 -24.97
CA ASP A 503 -31.63 27.43 -26.12
C ASP A 503 -32.10 26.32 -27.09
N ILE A 504 -32.79 25.28 -26.61
CA ILE A 504 -33.34 24.23 -27.48
C ILE A 504 -34.56 24.75 -28.25
N TRP A 505 -35.38 25.58 -27.64
CA TRP A 505 -36.56 26.19 -28.28
C TRP A 505 -36.17 27.12 -29.44
N ASP A 506 -35.13 27.94 -29.27
CA ASP A 506 -34.62 28.83 -30.32
C ASP A 506 -34.02 28.08 -31.54
N ASN A 507 -33.44 26.90 -31.30
CA ASN A 507 -32.89 26.05 -32.36
C ASN A 507 -33.99 25.29 -33.12
N TYR A 508 -35.09 24.90 -32.45
CA TYR A 508 -36.24 24.26 -33.08
C TYR A 508 -37.02 25.23 -33.98
N ILE A 509 -37.17 26.49 -33.53
CA ILE A 509 -37.77 27.57 -34.34
C ILE A 509 -36.95 27.83 -35.60
N SER A 510 -35.61 27.80 -35.49
CA SER A 510 -34.71 28.00 -36.64
C SER A 510 -34.83 26.89 -37.71
N LEU A 511 -35.06 25.64 -37.30
CA LEU A 511 -35.26 24.51 -38.22
C LEU A 511 -36.63 24.57 -38.92
N ILE A 512 -37.68 24.96 -38.19
CA ILE A 512 -39.03 25.19 -38.74
C ILE A 512 -39.01 26.35 -39.76
N CYS A 513 -38.23 27.41 -39.52
CA CYS A 513 -38.03 28.49 -40.49
C CYS A 513 -37.29 28.04 -41.76
N LEU A 514 -36.40 27.04 -41.66
CA LEU A 514 -35.61 26.51 -42.78
C LEU A 514 -36.45 25.62 -43.70
N VAL A 515 -37.28 24.74 -43.12
CA VAL A 515 -38.23 23.89 -43.88
C VAL A 515 -39.42 24.72 -44.39
N GLY A 516 -39.93 25.64 -43.58
CA GLY A 516 -41.00 26.57 -43.99
C GLY A 516 -40.55 27.51 -45.11
N GLY A 517 -39.32 28.04 -45.03
CA GLY A 517 -38.75 28.94 -46.04
C GLY A 517 -38.46 28.25 -47.38
N SER A 518 -38.01 27.00 -47.36
CA SER A 518 -37.76 26.22 -48.58
C SER A 518 -39.05 25.74 -49.25
N ILE A 519 -40.09 25.40 -48.48
CA ILE A 519 -41.45 25.14 -48.99
C ILE A 519 -42.07 26.42 -49.59
N PHE A 520 -41.89 27.58 -48.95
CA PHE A 520 -42.32 28.88 -49.50
C PHE A 520 -41.56 29.29 -50.77
N LEU A 521 -40.29 28.90 -50.91
CA LEU A 521 -39.51 29.09 -52.14
C LEU A 521 -40.02 28.22 -53.28
N ILE A 522 -40.34 26.96 -53.02
CA ILE A 522 -40.91 26.06 -54.03
C ILE A 522 -42.33 26.51 -54.40
N MET A 523 -43.18 26.84 -53.43
CA MET A 523 -44.52 27.38 -53.68
C MET A 523 -44.48 28.78 -54.31
N GLY A 524 -43.48 29.60 -54.00
CA GLY A 524 -43.25 30.91 -54.60
C GLY A 524 -42.76 30.81 -56.05
N CYS A 525 -41.88 29.86 -56.38
CA CYS A 525 -41.46 29.60 -57.75
C CYS A 525 -42.55 28.95 -58.60
N VAL A 526 -43.40 28.09 -58.01
CA VAL A 526 -44.57 27.49 -58.66
C VAL A 526 -45.70 28.53 -58.80
N GLY A 527 -45.94 29.34 -57.78
CA GLY A 527 -46.93 30.42 -57.76
C GLY A 527 -46.55 31.59 -58.67
N ALA A 528 -45.27 31.96 -58.77
CA ALA A 528 -44.79 32.96 -59.73
C ALA A 528 -44.96 32.50 -61.18
N LYS A 529 -44.92 31.19 -61.46
CA LYS A 529 -45.31 30.65 -62.77
C LYS A 529 -46.82 30.73 -63.05
N MET A 530 -47.66 30.76 -62.02
CA MET A 530 -49.13 30.88 -62.16
C MET A 530 -49.62 32.34 -62.15
N CYS A 531 -49.00 33.23 -61.38
CA CYS A 531 -49.44 34.62 -61.19
C CYS A 531 -48.99 35.60 -62.31
N VAL A 532 -48.14 35.17 -63.25
CA VAL A 532 -47.76 35.98 -64.43
C VAL A 532 -48.93 36.25 -65.38
N LYS A 533 -50.12 35.67 -65.13
CA LYS A 533 -51.31 35.94 -65.94
C LYS A 533 -52.30 36.98 -65.36
N THR A 534 -52.14 37.50 -64.14
CA THR A 534 -53.27 38.25 -63.52
C THR A 534 -52.97 39.31 -62.47
N ILE A 535 -51.86 40.07 -62.50
CA ILE A 535 -51.70 41.18 -61.53
C ILE A 535 -51.30 42.49 -62.22
N GLU A 536 -52.29 43.39 -62.31
CA GLU A 536 -52.10 44.84 -62.42
C GLU A 536 -51.49 45.38 -61.11
N LEU A 537 -50.44 46.19 -61.27
CA LEU A 537 -49.90 47.23 -60.38
C LEU A 537 -50.32 47.21 -58.89
N VAL A 538 -49.59 46.44 -58.07
CA VAL A 538 -49.37 46.77 -56.66
C VAL A 538 -47.99 47.40 -56.53
N SER A 539 -47.89 48.53 -55.83
CA SER A 539 -46.63 49.24 -55.64
C SER A 539 -45.69 48.38 -54.77
N VAL A 540 -44.49 48.11 -55.29
CA VAL A 540 -43.50 47.21 -54.66
C VAL A 540 -42.97 47.78 -53.34
N SER A 541 -43.08 49.10 -53.11
CA SER A 541 -42.69 49.71 -51.82
C SER A 541 -43.58 49.23 -50.68
N ASP A 542 -44.87 49.05 -50.93
CA ASP A 542 -45.83 48.72 -49.87
C ASP A 542 -45.64 47.28 -49.39
N VAL A 543 -45.30 46.36 -50.29
CA VAL A 543 -44.99 44.95 -49.96
C VAL A 543 -43.67 44.85 -49.19
N ILE A 544 -42.68 45.68 -49.52
CA ILE A 544 -41.39 45.71 -48.80
C ILE A 544 -41.59 46.29 -47.40
N GLU A 545 -42.38 47.36 -47.24
CA GLU A 545 -42.70 47.92 -45.93
C GLU A 545 -43.50 46.94 -45.06
N ASP A 546 -44.45 46.19 -45.64
CA ASP A 546 -45.24 45.19 -44.91
C ASP A 546 -44.41 43.97 -44.47
N VAL A 547 -43.48 43.50 -45.31
CA VAL A 547 -42.55 42.40 -44.95
C VAL A 547 -41.55 42.86 -43.88
N VAL A 548 -41.07 44.11 -43.96
CA VAL A 548 -40.18 44.70 -42.95
C VAL A 548 -40.93 44.98 -41.63
N ALA A 549 -42.20 45.35 -41.70
CA ALA A 549 -43.04 45.58 -40.52
C ALA A 549 -43.43 44.29 -39.79
N ASN A 550 -43.67 43.18 -40.52
CA ASN A 550 -44.08 41.90 -39.93
C ASN A 550 -42.93 41.04 -39.37
N LEU A 551 -41.66 41.39 -39.64
CA LEU A 551 -40.48 40.70 -39.09
C LEU A 551 -40.00 41.27 -37.74
N SER A 552 -40.86 42.01 -37.02
CA SER A 552 -40.46 42.92 -35.92
C SER A 552 -40.47 42.34 -34.50
N GLN A 553 -40.14 41.07 -34.27
CA GLN A 553 -39.90 40.56 -32.90
C GLN A 553 -38.44 40.16 -32.66
N GLU A 554 -37.98 40.42 -31.43
CA GLU A 554 -36.65 40.91 -31.08
C GLU A 554 -35.57 39.83 -30.94
N ALA A 555 -34.44 40.00 -31.65
CA ALA A 555 -33.06 39.76 -31.17
C ALA A 555 -32.00 39.94 -32.29
N THR A 556 -32.36 39.78 -33.57
CA THR A 556 -31.42 39.73 -34.73
C THR A 556 -31.20 41.09 -35.42
N ARG A 557 -31.25 42.20 -34.67
CA ARG A 557 -31.42 43.58 -35.18
C ARG A 557 -30.27 44.18 -36.03
N GLY A 558 -29.03 43.70 -35.94
CA GLY A 558 -27.86 44.38 -36.54
C GLY A 558 -27.36 43.79 -37.87
N GLY A 559 -26.97 42.52 -37.85
CA GLY A 559 -26.31 41.86 -38.98
C GLY A 559 -27.25 41.63 -40.15
N MET A 560 -28.46 41.13 -39.89
CA MET A 560 -29.43 40.79 -40.94
C MET A 560 -29.95 42.04 -41.66
N ARG A 561 -30.21 43.13 -40.93
CA ARG A 561 -30.62 44.41 -41.51
C ARG A 561 -29.54 45.02 -42.41
N THR A 562 -28.26 44.86 -42.04
CA THR A 562 -27.11 45.36 -42.81
C THR A 562 -26.86 44.52 -44.07
N ALA A 563 -26.90 43.20 -43.95
CA ALA A 563 -26.76 42.28 -45.08
C ALA A 563 -27.92 42.43 -46.09
N LEU A 564 -29.15 42.55 -45.59
CA LEU A 564 -30.33 42.74 -46.43
C LEU A 564 -30.29 44.11 -47.13
N LYS A 565 -29.91 45.19 -46.43
CA LYS A 565 -29.68 46.51 -47.06
C LYS A 565 -28.62 46.45 -48.14
N ALA A 566 -27.46 45.83 -47.88
CA ALA A 566 -26.36 45.73 -48.82
C ALA A 566 -26.74 44.92 -50.08
N THR A 567 -27.52 43.85 -49.89
CA THR A 567 -28.01 43.01 -50.99
C THR A 567 -29.06 43.75 -51.83
N LEU A 568 -30.01 44.42 -51.17
CA LEU A 568 -31.05 45.20 -51.83
C LEU A 568 -30.52 46.45 -52.52
N SER A 569 -29.46 47.08 -51.99
CA SER A 569 -28.82 48.25 -52.60
C SER A 569 -28.02 47.93 -53.87
N ASN A 570 -27.65 46.67 -54.09
CA ASN A 570 -26.96 46.22 -55.30
C ASN A 570 -27.92 45.76 -56.40
N VAL A 571 -29.24 45.80 -56.17
CA VAL A 571 -30.21 45.50 -57.22
C VAL A 571 -30.34 46.74 -58.13
N PRO A 572 -30.04 46.63 -59.44
CA PRO A 572 -30.02 47.77 -60.34
C PRO A 572 -31.45 48.30 -60.59
N LEU A 573 -31.85 49.29 -59.80
CA LEU A 573 -33.09 50.05 -59.97
C LEU A 573 -32.92 51.02 -61.16
N GLY A 574 -33.12 50.54 -62.38
CA GLY A 574 -33.04 51.40 -63.57
C GLY A 574 -33.16 50.75 -64.95
N GLN A 575 -33.34 49.42 -65.03
CA GLN A 575 -33.63 48.75 -66.31
C GLN A 575 -35.02 48.10 -66.26
N GLU A 576 -35.76 48.20 -67.37
CA GLU A 576 -37.09 47.61 -67.56
C GLU A 576 -37.01 46.08 -67.54
N TYR A 577 -36.95 45.50 -66.35
CA TYR A 577 -37.26 44.10 -66.13
C TYR A 577 -38.76 43.96 -65.90
N SER A 578 -39.38 42.90 -66.46
CA SER A 578 -40.77 42.60 -66.13
C SER A 578 -40.88 42.37 -64.62
N ALA A 579 -41.94 42.85 -63.97
CA ALA A 579 -42.13 42.72 -62.52
C ALA A 579 -41.90 41.28 -61.99
N ALA A 580 -42.18 40.28 -62.82
CA ALA A 580 -41.93 38.86 -62.54
C ALA A 580 -40.44 38.50 -62.36
N SER A 581 -39.55 39.10 -63.15
CA SER A 581 -38.10 38.86 -63.03
C SER A 581 -37.52 39.55 -61.80
N TYR A 582 -38.07 40.70 -61.38
CA TYR A 582 -37.66 41.39 -60.16
C TYR A 582 -38.11 40.66 -58.89
N VAL A 583 -39.36 40.18 -58.85
CA VAL A 583 -39.86 39.35 -57.75
C VAL A 583 -39.07 38.04 -57.66
N GLY A 584 -38.78 37.41 -58.80
CA GLY A 584 -37.94 36.21 -58.85
C GLY A 584 -36.55 36.44 -58.28
N PHE A 585 -35.90 37.56 -58.63
CA PHE A 585 -34.58 37.90 -58.11
C PHE A 585 -34.59 38.23 -56.61
N THR A 586 -35.62 38.94 -56.15
CA THR A 586 -35.75 39.33 -54.73
C THR A 586 -36.03 38.12 -53.85
N VAL A 587 -36.90 37.19 -54.29
CA VAL A 587 -37.17 35.93 -53.58
C VAL A 587 -35.93 35.03 -53.58
N ALA A 588 -35.18 34.97 -54.69
CA ALA A 588 -33.93 34.23 -54.76
C ALA A 588 -32.85 34.81 -53.84
N ALA A 589 -32.73 36.15 -53.76
CA ALA A 589 -31.78 36.83 -52.90
C ALA A 589 -32.11 36.65 -51.41
N ILE A 590 -33.39 36.75 -51.02
CA ILE A 590 -33.84 36.47 -49.65
C ILE A 590 -33.61 34.99 -49.31
N GLY A 591 -33.90 34.08 -50.25
CA GLY A 591 -33.60 32.66 -50.13
C GLY A 591 -32.13 32.35 -49.87
N ALA A 592 -31.24 32.96 -50.65
CA ALA A 592 -29.80 32.81 -50.47
C ALA A 592 -29.33 33.40 -49.13
N ALA A 593 -29.86 34.55 -48.72
CA ALA A 593 -29.53 35.16 -47.42
C ALA A 593 -29.97 34.29 -46.24
N LEU A 594 -31.15 33.67 -46.29
CA LEU A 594 -31.63 32.74 -45.27
C LEU A 594 -30.82 31.43 -45.25
N ALA A 595 -30.42 30.91 -46.41
CA ALA A 595 -29.56 29.73 -46.48
C ALA A 595 -28.16 29.98 -45.91
N ILE A 596 -27.55 31.14 -46.21
CA ILE A 596 -26.27 31.55 -45.65
C ILE A 596 -26.39 31.77 -44.13
N TYR A 597 -27.45 32.44 -43.67
CA TYR A 597 -27.71 32.62 -42.25
C TYR A 597 -27.84 31.27 -41.53
N GLY A 598 -28.63 30.33 -42.07
CA GLY A 598 -28.79 28.98 -41.53
C GLY A 598 -27.48 28.18 -41.49
N ALA A 599 -26.64 28.29 -42.52
CA ALA A 599 -25.32 27.65 -42.54
C ALA A 599 -24.38 28.25 -41.49
N VAL A 600 -24.39 29.58 -41.31
CA VAL A 600 -23.56 30.27 -40.32
C VAL A 600 -24.02 29.98 -38.90
N THR A 601 -25.33 30.00 -38.61
CA THR A 601 -25.84 29.67 -37.27
C THR A 601 -25.63 28.20 -36.92
N THR A 602 -25.83 27.29 -37.87
CA THR A 602 -25.51 25.86 -37.69
C THR A 602 -24.00 25.68 -37.48
N GLY A 603 -23.16 26.39 -38.24
CA GLY A 603 -21.71 26.40 -38.07
C GLY A 603 -21.28 26.90 -36.69
N ILE A 604 -21.90 27.98 -36.18
CA ILE A 604 -21.64 28.51 -34.83
C ILE A 604 -22.13 27.53 -33.75
N ALA A 605 -23.30 26.91 -33.91
CA ALA A 605 -23.83 25.92 -32.98
C ALA A 605 -22.94 24.66 -32.93
N LEU A 606 -22.50 24.17 -34.09
CA LEU A 606 -21.54 23.06 -34.18
C LEU A 606 -20.17 23.45 -33.60
N ALA A 607 -19.68 24.67 -33.84
CA ALA A 607 -18.43 25.15 -33.26
C ALA A 607 -18.51 25.31 -31.74
N LYS A 608 -19.64 25.80 -31.19
CA LYS A 608 -19.88 25.88 -29.74
C LYS A 608 -19.95 24.49 -29.11
N LYS A 609 -20.68 23.54 -29.71
CA LYS A 609 -20.67 22.13 -29.26
C LYS A 609 -19.25 21.57 -29.28
N ARG A 610 -18.51 21.76 -30.37
CA ARG A 610 -17.13 21.27 -30.50
C ARG A 610 -16.21 21.86 -29.42
N LYS A 611 -16.36 23.14 -29.10
CA LYS A 611 -15.59 23.81 -28.04
C LYS A 611 -15.94 23.28 -26.64
N VAL A 612 -17.22 23.01 -26.34
CA VAL A 612 -17.65 22.40 -25.07
C VAL A 612 -17.15 20.96 -24.90
N TYR A 613 -16.97 20.20 -26.00
CA TYR A 613 -16.38 18.86 -25.96
C TYR A 613 -14.85 18.89 -25.86
N GLN A 614 -14.19 19.85 -26.51
CA GLN A 614 -12.72 19.98 -26.53
C GLN A 614 -12.13 20.64 -25.28
N GLU A 615 -12.92 21.33 -24.45
CA GLU A 615 -12.44 22.02 -23.24
C GLU A 615 -12.66 21.23 -21.93
N ARG A 616 -13.05 19.95 -21.99
CA ARG A 616 -13.22 19.11 -20.80
C ARG A 616 -11.87 18.60 -20.31
N ASN A 617 -11.23 19.36 -19.42
CA ASN A 617 -10.12 18.88 -18.61
C ASN A 617 -10.64 17.85 -17.59
N PHE A 618 -10.55 16.59 -17.94
CA PHE A 618 -10.93 15.47 -17.10
C PHE A 618 -9.98 15.33 -15.90
N THR A 619 -10.51 15.07 -14.70
CA THR A 619 -9.70 14.68 -13.54
C THR A 619 -9.05 13.32 -13.78
N VAL A 620 -7.79 13.12 -13.38
CA VAL A 620 -7.04 11.87 -13.60
C VAL A 620 -7.66 10.73 -12.78
N ILE A 621 -7.74 9.51 -13.33
CA ILE A 621 -8.13 8.33 -12.55
C ILE A 621 -6.91 7.81 -11.77
N PRO A 622 -6.88 7.88 -10.41
CA PRO A 622 -5.85 7.26 -9.60
C PRO A 622 -5.71 5.79 -9.95
N TYR A 623 -4.48 5.29 -10.02
CA TYR A 623 -4.25 3.86 -10.21
C TYR A 623 -4.67 3.10 -8.94
N TYR A 624 -4.39 3.68 -7.78
CA TYR A 624 -4.89 3.21 -6.49
C TYR A 624 -5.65 4.30 -5.75
N ILE A 625 -6.55 3.87 -4.89
CA ILE A 625 -7.24 4.75 -3.97
C ILE A 625 -7.42 4.07 -2.61
N VAL A 626 -7.36 4.84 -1.54
CA VAL A 626 -7.48 4.34 -0.17
C VAL A 626 -8.32 5.29 0.66
N ASP A 627 -9.18 4.74 1.52
CA ASP A 627 -9.88 5.53 2.52
C ASP A 627 -8.89 5.88 3.64
N GLU A 628 -8.84 7.15 4.03
CA GLU A 628 -7.99 7.63 5.12
C GLU A 628 -8.21 6.81 6.41
N ALA A 629 -9.45 6.40 6.68
CA ALA A 629 -9.80 5.62 7.86
C ALA A 629 -9.18 4.21 7.87
N ASP A 630 -8.73 3.68 6.72
CA ASP A 630 -8.11 2.35 6.64
C ASP A 630 -6.62 2.36 6.98
N ILE A 631 -5.96 3.52 6.88
CA ILE A 631 -4.50 3.65 7.01
C ILE A 631 -4.07 4.65 8.09
N VAL A 632 -5.00 5.41 8.66
CA VAL A 632 -4.74 6.36 9.74
C VAL A 632 -5.48 5.96 11.01
N SER A 633 -4.74 5.80 12.10
CA SER A 633 -5.28 5.68 13.44
C SER A 633 -4.71 6.77 14.35
N TYR A 634 -5.34 7.00 15.50
CA TYR A 634 -4.89 7.98 16.48
C TYR A 634 -4.69 7.29 17.83
N THR A 635 -3.54 7.51 18.45
CA THR A 635 -3.26 7.07 19.83
C THR A 635 -2.93 8.25 20.69
N THR A 636 -3.51 8.33 21.88
CA THR A 636 -3.16 9.36 22.86
C THR A 636 -1.95 8.89 23.66
N ASP A 637 -0.89 9.68 23.70
CA ASP A 637 0.27 9.39 24.54
C ASP A 637 -0.04 9.57 26.04
N ALA A 638 0.91 9.22 26.91
CA ALA A 638 0.77 9.36 28.36
C ALA A 638 0.56 10.82 28.83
N ASN A 639 0.81 11.81 27.98
CA ASN A 639 0.65 13.24 28.26
C ASN A 639 -0.68 13.80 27.72
N GLY A 640 -1.53 12.98 27.10
CA GLY A 640 -2.79 13.44 26.51
C GLY A 640 -2.64 14.01 25.09
N VAL A 641 -1.48 13.86 24.45
CA VAL A 641 -1.23 14.32 23.07
C VAL A 641 -1.64 13.22 22.08
N GLU A 642 -2.53 13.55 21.15
CA GLU A 642 -2.88 12.64 20.06
C GLU A 642 -1.71 12.51 19.07
N LYS A 643 -1.20 11.29 18.93
CA LYS A 643 -0.25 10.88 17.89
C LYS A 643 -1.04 10.22 16.76
N LYS A 644 -0.89 10.76 15.55
CA LYS A 644 -1.37 10.16 14.31
C LYS A 644 -0.45 9.00 13.93
N ASN A 645 -0.99 7.81 13.79
CA ASN A 645 -0.27 6.62 13.33
C ASN A 645 -0.70 6.31 11.90
N ILE A 646 0.29 6.07 11.05
CA ILE A 646 0.10 5.77 9.63
C ILE A 646 0.56 4.33 9.40
N GLU A 647 -0.36 3.49 8.92
CA GLU A 647 -0.13 2.09 8.60
C GLU A 647 -0.30 1.84 7.10
N PHE A 648 0.78 1.41 6.44
CA PHE A 648 0.74 1.03 5.03
C PHE A 648 0.41 -0.45 4.91
N ASP A 649 -0.89 -0.77 4.90
CA ASP A 649 -1.37 -2.12 4.60
C ASP A 649 -1.77 -2.21 3.12
N GLN A 650 -0.90 -2.76 2.27
CA GLN A 650 -1.15 -2.86 0.83
C GLN A 650 -2.50 -3.53 0.47
N PHE A 651 -3.06 -4.35 1.36
CA PHE A 651 -4.30 -5.06 1.09
C PHE A 651 -5.53 -4.16 1.17
N VAL A 652 -5.46 -2.96 1.78
CA VAL A 652 -6.61 -2.04 1.85
C VAL A 652 -6.73 -1.09 0.66
N TYR A 653 -5.76 -1.12 -0.26
CA TYR A 653 -5.72 -0.23 -1.42
C TYR A 653 -6.56 -0.79 -2.56
N TYR A 654 -7.52 0.00 -3.01
CA TYR A 654 -8.36 -0.35 -4.15
C TYR A 654 -7.62 -0.05 -5.45
N GLU A 655 -7.46 -1.04 -6.33
CA GLU A 655 -6.85 -0.91 -7.64
C GLU A 655 -7.90 -0.56 -8.69
N ALA A 656 -7.60 0.40 -9.57
CA ALA A 656 -8.47 0.76 -10.68
C ALA A 656 -8.60 -0.42 -11.66
N VAL A 657 -9.84 -0.77 -12.00
CA VAL A 657 -10.12 -1.86 -12.95
C VAL A 657 -9.60 -1.48 -14.34
N LYS A 658 -8.99 -2.44 -15.03
CA LYS A 658 -8.46 -2.22 -16.39
C LYS A 658 -9.51 -2.39 -17.48
N CYS A 659 -9.22 -1.88 -18.68
CA CYS A 659 -10.11 -1.95 -19.83
C CYS A 659 -9.39 -1.97 -21.20
N ASN A 660 -10.11 -2.34 -22.26
CA ASN A 660 -9.60 -2.45 -23.64
C ASN A 660 -9.77 -1.18 -24.48
N ARG A 661 -9.87 -0.03 -23.82
CA ARG A 661 -10.24 1.23 -24.48
C ARG A 661 -9.31 1.61 -25.64
N GLN A 662 -8.01 1.34 -25.50
CA GLN A 662 -7.01 1.62 -26.55
C GLN A 662 -7.24 0.78 -27.82
N ASP A 663 -7.69 -0.47 -27.67
CA ASP A 663 -7.91 -1.39 -28.78
C ASP A 663 -9.24 -1.12 -29.50
N TYR A 664 -10.25 -0.65 -28.77
CA TYR A 664 -11.60 -0.40 -29.29
C TYR A 664 -11.65 0.66 -30.40
N LYS A 665 -10.75 1.66 -30.40
CA LYS A 665 -10.78 2.76 -31.38
C LYS A 665 -9.63 2.80 -32.38
N ARG A 666 -8.67 1.86 -32.38
CA ARG A 666 -7.45 1.87 -33.23
C ARG A 666 -7.06 3.30 -33.63
N VAL A 667 -6.57 4.06 -32.66
CA VAL A 667 -6.06 5.40 -32.95
C VAL A 667 -4.80 5.21 -33.80
N GLU A 668 -4.92 5.34 -35.13
CA GLU A 668 -3.78 5.40 -36.02
C GLU A 668 -2.97 6.65 -35.65
N ASP A 669 -1.86 6.42 -34.96
CA ASP A 669 -0.94 7.42 -34.44
C ASP A 669 -1.53 8.30 -33.32
N PRO A 670 -1.20 8.05 -32.04
CA PRO A 670 -1.64 8.87 -30.90
C PRO A 670 -1.20 10.34 -31.01
N GLN A 671 -0.30 10.68 -31.95
CA GLN A 671 0.09 12.05 -32.25
C GLN A 671 -0.88 12.81 -33.18
N LYS A 672 -1.86 12.15 -33.80
CA LYS A 672 -2.80 12.76 -34.74
C LYS A 672 -4.24 12.82 -34.20
N GLY A 673 -4.47 13.78 -33.31
CA GLY A 673 -5.80 14.38 -33.13
C GLY A 673 -6.73 13.71 -32.12
N VAL A 674 -6.24 12.79 -31.31
CA VAL A 674 -6.87 12.43 -30.02
C VAL A 674 -6.22 13.29 -28.94
N ASP A 675 -7.03 13.92 -28.08
CA ASP A 675 -6.54 14.79 -27.02
C ASP A 675 -5.59 14.02 -26.09
N LYS A 676 -4.32 14.46 -26.03
CA LYS A 676 -3.25 13.93 -25.15
C LYS A 676 -3.67 13.73 -23.68
N TYR A 677 -4.77 14.35 -23.25
CA TYR A 677 -5.32 14.27 -21.91
C TYR A 677 -6.05 12.94 -21.61
N VAL A 678 -6.65 12.28 -22.62
CA VAL A 678 -7.33 10.98 -22.42
C VAL A 678 -6.32 9.84 -22.29
N GLU A 679 -5.18 9.94 -22.99
CA GLU A 679 -4.11 8.93 -22.95
C GLU A 679 -3.31 8.91 -21.64
N TRP A 680 -3.12 10.05 -20.99
CA TRP A 680 -2.32 10.12 -19.77
C TRP A 680 -3.14 9.94 -18.49
N GLY A 681 -4.45 10.26 -18.53
CA GLY A 681 -5.32 10.17 -17.35
C GLY A 681 -6.15 8.88 -17.22
N CYS A 682 -6.43 8.18 -18.33
CA CYS A 682 -7.43 7.10 -18.39
C CYS A 682 -7.14 5.99 -19.42
N ALA A 683 -5.89 5.84 -19.91
CA ALA A 683 -5.54 4.95 -21.04
C ALA A 683 -6.24 3.58 -21.00
N ASP A 684 -5.92 2.79 -19.99
CA ASP A 684 -6.39 1.43 -19.77
C ASP A 684 -7.25 1.31 -18.51
N LEU A 685 -7.70 2.40 -17.90
CA LEU A 685 -8.50 2.39 -16.67
C LEU A 685 -10.01 2.53 -16.96
N ALA A 686 -10.82 1.72 -16.28
CA ALA A 686 -12.24 1.58 -16.54
C ALA A 686 -13.06 2.74 -15.98
N ASP A 687 -13.60 3.56 -16.87
CA ASP A 687 -14.71 4.47 -16.58
C ASP A 687 -16.05 3.90 -17.10
N LEU A 688 -16.98 3.64 -16.20
CA LEU A 688 -18.28 3.06 -16.51
C LEU A 688 -19.18 3.99 -17.35
N ASN A 689 -18.77 5.25 -17.56
CA ASN A 689 -19.47 6.19 -18.43
C ASN A 689 -18.93 6.27 -19.86
N CYS A 690 -17.87 5.55 -20.23
CA CYS A 690 -17.32 5.52 -21.60
C CYS A 690 -17.05 6.91 -22.21
N ASP A 691 -16.49 7.84 -21.43
CA ASP A 691 -16.17 9.21 -21.86
C ASP A 691 -17.40 10.07 -22.26
N VAL A 692 -18.62 9.56 -22.10
CA VAL A 692 -19.85 10.27 -22.49
C VAL A 692 -20.65 10.78 -21.30
N GLY A 693 -20.24 10.51 -20.06
CA GLY A 693 -20.88 11.02 -18.84
C GLY A 693 -20.57 12.48 -18.51
N LYS A 694 -21.16 12.98 -17.41
CA LYS A 694 -20.87 14.32 -16.87
C LYS A 694 -19.48 14.37 -16.22
N GLN A 695 -19.06 13.27 -15.61
CA GLN A 695 -17.79 13.02 -14.92
C GLN A 695 -17.41 11.55 -15.08
N TRP A 696 -16.20 11.16 -14.68
CA TRP A 696 -15.80 9.76 -14.63
C TRP A 696 -16.47 9.03 -13.48
N LEU A 697 -16.93 7.80 -13.75
CA LEU A 697 -17.32 6.84 -12.72
C LEU A 697 -16.38 5.65 -12.81
N ALA A 698 -15.26 5.75 -12.10
CA ALA A 698 -14.19 4.76 -12.14
C ALA A 698 -14.51 3.58 -11.22
N LEU A 699 -14.28 2.35 -11.69
CA LEU A 699 -14.46 1.11 -10.93
C LEU A 699 -13.13 0.66 -10.33
N TYR A 700 -13.17 0.22 -9.07
CA TYR A 700 -12.01 -0.30 -8.37
C TYR A 700 -12.33 -1.61 -7.64
N THR A 701 -11.30 -2.39 -7.37
CA THR A 701 -11.37 -3.67 -6.64
C THR A 701 -10.30 -3.76 -5.57
N VAL A 702 -10.54 -4.56 -4.54
CA VAL A 702 -9.57 -4.75 -3.44
C VAL A 702 -9.50 -6.22 -3.03
N LYS A 703 -8.33 -6.64 -2.56
CA LYS A 703 -8.05 -7.99 -2.06
C LYS A 703 -7.70 -7.90 -0.57
N SER A 704 -8.68 -7.53 0.25
CA SER A 704 -8.50 -7.29 1.68
C SER A 704 -9.37 -8.18 2.55
N PRO A 705 -8.80 -8.95 3.49
CA PRO A 705 -9.60 -9.59 4.53
C PRO A 705 -10.32 -8.57 5.43
N LYS A 706 -9.81 -7.33 5.53
CA LYS A 706 -10.46 -6.24 6.30
C LYS A 706 -11.74 -5.71 5.62
N LYS A 707 -11.90 -5.95 4.32
CA LYS A 707 -13.06 -5.46 3.53
C LYS A 707 -14.17 -6.51 3.35
N GLY A 708 -13.85 -7.78 3.57
CA GLY A 708 -14.82 -8.87 3.58
C GLY A 708 -14.21 -10.18 3.11
N ASP A 709 -15.03 -11.23 3.03
CA ASP A 709 -14.60 -12.52 2.50
C ASP A 709 -14.57 -12.52 0.96
N PRO A 710 -13.87 -13.48 0.32
CA PRO A 710 -13.82 -13.61 -1.14
C PRO A 710 -15.18 -13.58 -1.83
N ILE A 711 -15.27 -12.82 -2.92
CA ILE A 711 -16.48 -12.74 -3.75
C ILE A 711 -16.67 -14.04 -4.54
N LEU A 712 -17.84 -14.66 -4.42
CA LEU A 712 -18.20 -15.85 -5.19
C LEU A 712 -18.55 -15.47 -6.63
N ALA A 713 -17.82 -16.02 -7.59
CA ALA A 713 -17.94 -15.70 -9.01
C ALA A 713 -19.36 -15.94 -9.55
N ASP A 714 -20.00 -17.05 -9.18
CA ASP A 714 -21.36 -17.39 -9.65
C ASP A 714 -22.48 -16.51 -9.07
N SER A 715 -22.16 -15.72 -8.05
CA SER A 715 -23.13 -14.87 -7.37
C SER A 715 -23.20 -13.44 -7.94
N LEU A 716 -22.20 -13.04 -8.72
CA LEU A 716 -22.08 -11.69 -9.25
C LEU A 716 -23.18 -11.42 -10.27
N VAL A 717 -24.02 -10.42 -10.01
CA VAL A 717 -25.19 -10.12 -10.84
C VAL A 717 -25.46 -8.62 -10.99
N LEU A 718 -25.76 -8.22 -12.22
CA LEU A 718 -26.30 -6.89 -12.55
C LEU A 718 -27.84 -6.90 -12.42
N LYS A 719 -28.40 -5.98 -11.65
CA LYS A 719 -29.84 -5.81 -11.43
C LYS A 719 -30.32 -4.44 -11.89
N THR A 720 -31.44 -4.43 -12.61
CA THR A 720 -32.12 -3.21 -13.05
C THR A 720 -33.27 -2.84 -12.09
N GLY A 721 -33.36 -1.57 -11.69
CA GLY A 721 -34.55 -0.98 -11.09
C GLY A 721 -34.75 -1.10 -9.57
N SER A 722 -33.93 -1.86 -8.85
CA SER A 722 -34.06 -2.04 -7.38
C SER A 722 -32.71 -2.07 -6.68
N ASN A 723 -32.56 -1.21 -5.66
CA ASN A 723 -31.41 -1.19 -4.74
C ASN A 723 -31.49 -2.22 -3.61
N LYS A 724 -32.57 -3.01 -3.54
CA LYS A 724 -32.72 -4.06 -2.54
C LYS A 724 -31.72 -5.18 -2.84
N LEU A 725 -30.90 -5.50 -1.84
CA LEU A 725 -30.00 -6.64 -1.85
C LEU A 725 -30.81 -7.93 -2.13
N PRO A 726 -30.47 -8.71 -3.16
CA PRO A 726 -31.11 -10.00 -3.41
C PRO A 726 -30.87 -10.97 -2.24
N ALA A 727 -31.83 -11.87 -1.99
CA ALA A 727 -31.77 -12.79 -0.83
C ALA A 727 -30.54 -13.73 -0.82
N ASN A 728 -29.91 -13.93 -1.97
CA ASN A 728 -28.71 -14.76 -2.13
C ASN A 728 -27.41 -13.95 -2.24
N CYS A 729 -27.45 -12.65 -1.95
CA CYS A 729 -26.30 -11.75 -1.98
C CYS A 729 -26.02 -11.22 -0.57
N THR A 730 -24.75 -10.93 -0.29
CA THR A 730 -24.28 -10.37 1.00
C THR A 730 -23.67 -8.97 0.82
N GLY A 731 -23.29 -8.62 -0.41
CA GLY A 731 -22.68 -7.35 -0.75
C GLY A 731 -23.15 -6.81 -2.09
N GLY A 732 -22.69 -5.61 -2.40
CA GLY A 732 -23.02 -4.93 -3.64
C GLY A 732 -22.17 -3.68 -3.84
N LEU A 733 -22.09 -3.25 -5.09
CA LEU A 733 -21.21 -2.15 -5.48
C LEU A 733 -21.65 -0.87 -4.78
N HIS A 734 -20.69 -0.17 -4.19
CA HIS A 734 -20.93 1.03 -3.42
C HIS A 734 -19.95 2.14 -3.80
N LEU A 735 -20.20 3.35 -3.33
CA LEU A 735 -19.26 4.46 -3.43
C LEU A 735 -18.21 4.34 -2.33
N PHE A 736 -16.99 4.81 -2.58
CA PHE A 736 -15.97 4.93 -1.54
C PHE A 736 -16.52 5.65 -0.30
N THR A 737 -16.15 5.17 0.89
CA THR A 737 -16.56 5.70 2.21
C THR A 737 -18.03 5.48 2.60
N TYR A 738 -18.85 4.91 1.71
CA TYR A 738 -20.26 4.58 1.98
C TYR A 738 -20.50 3.07 1.88
N SER A 739 -21.37 2.55 2.75
CA SER A 739 -21.83 1.15 2.69
C SER A 739 -23.11 0.96 1.86
N SER A 740 -23.72 2.03 1.39
CA SER A 740 -24.95 1.97 0.59
C SER A 740 -24.66 1.62 -0.86
N TYR A 741 -25.43 0.69 -1.40
CA TYR A 741 -25.35 0.29 -2.80
C TYR A 741 -25.66 1.46 -3.74
N VAL A 742 -24.76 1.69 -4.69
CA VAL A 742 -24.85 2.83 -5.62
C VAL A 742 -25.64 2.45 -6.86
N ASP A 743 -26.51 3.37 -7.28
CA ASP A 743 -27.08 3.33 -8.62
C ASP A 743 -26.01 3.83 -9.59
N ILE A 744 -25.34 2.92 -10.31
CA ILE A 744 -24.32 3.36 -11.26
C ILE A 744 -24.95 4.14 -12.43
N ALA A 745 -26.26 4.07 -12.63
CA ALA A 745 -27.00 4.85 -13.64
C ALA A 745 -27.65 6.12 -13.07
N ASP A 746 -27.24 6.58 -11.89
CA ASP A 746 -27.74 7.83 -11.30
C ASP A 746 -27.51 9.04 -12.23
N GLU A 747 -28.45 9.99 -12.21
CA GLU A 747 -28.42 11.22 -13.01
C GLU A 747 -27.27 12.17 -12.64
N ALA A 748 -26.69 12.00 -11.45
CA ALA A 748 -25.44 12.64 -11.05
C ALA A 748 -24.27 12.24 -11.98
N TYR A 749 -24.31 11.02 -12.52
CA TYR A 749 -23.21 10.44 -13.30
C TYR A 749 -23.53 10.34 -14.80
N CYS A 750 -24.81 10.34 -15.20
CA CYS A 750 -25.24 10.16 -16.59
C CYS A 750 -26.06 11.35 -17.15
N TYR A 751 -26.17 11.42 -18.49
CA TYR A 751 -26.99 12.43 -19.18
C TYR A 751 -28.46 12.04 -19.29
N GLU A 752 -28.74 10.76 -19.53
CA GLU A 752 -30.08 10.21 -19.77
C GLU A 752 -30.26 8.94 -18.92
N PRO A 753 -30.66 9.06 -17.64
CA PRO A 753 -30.88 7.90 -16.77
C PRO A 753 -32.11 7.12 -17.24
N ASP A 754 -31.91 6.04 -18.01
CA ASP A 754 -33.02 5.22 -18.49
C ASP A 754 -33.53 4.25 -17.40
N LYS A 755 -32.63 3.60 -16.67
CA LYS A 755 -32.93 2.58 -15.66
C LYS A 755 -31.87 2.57 -14.58
N LYS A 756 -32.30 2.45 -13.32
CA LYS A 756 -31.38 2.22 -12.21
C LYS A 756 -30.61 0.92 -12.39
N LEU A 757 -29.32 0.92 -12.11
CA LEU A 757 -28.43 -0.24 -12.26
C LEU A 757 -27.64 -0.47 -10.97
N TYR A 758 -27.68 -1.70 -10.47
CA TYR A 758 -26.99 -2.11 -9.25
C TYR A 758 -26.22 -3.41 -9.46
N PHE A 759 -25.06 -3.52 -8.84
CA PHE A 759 -24.26 -4.75 -8.78
C PHE A 759 -24.39 -5.37 -7.41
N PHE A 760 -24.63 -6.69 -7.38
CA PHE A 760 -24.69 -7.46 -6.14
C PHE A 760 -23.89 -8.74 -6.27
N TRP A 761 -23.39 -9.23 -5.14
CA TRP A 761 -22.67 -10.49 -5.05
C TRP A 761 -22.86 -11.13 -3.67
N LYS A 762 -22.43 -12.38 -3.55
CA LYS A 762 -22.32 -13.14 -2.33
C LYS A 762 -20.83 -13.34 -2.00
N ASN A 763 -20.45 -13.08 -0.77
CA ASN A 763 -19.14 -13.41 -0.24
C ASN A 763 -19.16 -14.87 0.24
N SER A 764 -17.98 -15.49 0.30
CA SER A 764 -17.82 -16.84 0.83
C SER A 764 -17.99 -16.87 2.34
N ASP A 765 -18.86 -17.75 2.85
CA ASP A 765 -19.07 -17.91 4.29
C ASP A 765 -17.97 -18.79 4.96
N THR A 766 -17.04 -19.35 4.17
CA THR A 766 -16.17 -20.47 4.59
C THR A 766 -14.68 -20.25 4.32
N ALA A 767 -14.31 -19.18 3.62
CA ALA A 767 -12.92 -18.91 3.28
C ALA A 767 -12.36 -17.87 4.27
N SER A 768 -11.76 -18.31 5.38
CA SER A 768 -10.86 -17.41 6.08
C SER A 768 -9.69 -17.16 5.13
N MET A 769 -9.52 -15.90 4.72
CA MET A 769 -8.25 -15.47 4.16
C MET A 769 -7.25 -15.50 5.32
N THR A 770 -6.68 -16.68 5.60
CA THR A 770 -5.44 -16.74 6.38
C THR A 770 -4.47 -15.80 5.68
N SER A 771 -4.06 -14.75 6.39
CA SER A 771 -3.06 -13.81 5.93
C SER A 771 -1.92 -14.60 5.30
N SER A 772 -1.68 -14.34 4.01
CA SER A 772 -0.68 -14.95 3.10
C SER A 772 0.20 -16.05 3.72
N ALA A 773 0.27 -17.22 3.07
CA ALA A 773 1.25 -18.27 3.37
C ALA A 773 2.72 -17.76 3.49
N PHE A 774 3.03 -16.57 2.97
CA PHE A 774 4.31 -15.90 3.18
C PHE A 774 4.52 -15.33 4.59
N SER A 775 3.48 -14.90 5.32
CA SER A 775 3.63 -14.55 6.73
C SER A 775 4.03 -15.77 7.54
N ASN A 776 3.49 -16.94 7.20
CA ASN A 776 3.83 -18.19 7.88
C ASN A 776 5.22 -18.70 7.50
N GLY A 777 5.61 -18.66 6.22
CA GLY A 777 6.97 -19.07 5.79
C GLY A 777 8.09 -18.16 6.31
N ILE A 778 7.85 -16.84 6.37
CA ILE A 778 8.86 -15.87 6.84
C ILE A 778 8.82 -15.70 8.38
N ALA A 779 7.65 -15.74 9.03
CA ALA A 779 7.59 -15.80 10.49
C ALA A 779 8.17 -17.12 11.01
N ALA A 780 8.02 -18.23 10.26
CA ALA A 780 8.71 -19.46 10.57
C ALA A 780 10.23 -19.33 10.35
N LEU A 781 10.71 -18.60 9.33
CA LEU A 781 12.15 -18.30 9.19
C LEU A 781 12.71 -17.47 10.36
N ALA A 782 11.98 -16.45 10.82
CA ALA A 782 12.38 -15.62 11.96
C ALA A 782 12.30 -16.40 13.29
N GLY A 783 11.22 -17.16 13.49
CA GLY A 783 11.06 -18.08 14.62
C GLY A 783 12.11 -19.19 14.61
N LEU A 784 12.45 -19.75 13.45
CA LEU A 784 13.51 -20.75 13.28
C LEU A 784 14.90 -20.16 13.51
N ALA A 785 15.18 -18.94 13.07
CA ALA A 785 16.44 -18.29 13.40
C ALA A 785 16.57 -18.10 14.93
N GLY A 786 15.49 -17.65 15.59
CA GLY A 786 15.43 -17.54 17.05
C GLY A 786 15.57 -18.89 17.78
N ILE A 787 14.91 -19.95 17.28
CA ILE A 787 14.99 -21.31 17.83
C ILE A 787 16.38 -21.91 17.59
N VAL A 788 16.98 -21.72 16.41
CA VAL A 788 18.32 -22.22 16.09
C VAL A 788 19.38 -21.52 16.94
N VAL A 789 19.28 -20.20 17.13
CA VAL A 789 20.15 -19.44 18.02
C VAL A 789 19.96 -19.88 19.47
N GLY A 790 18.72 -19.98 19.97
CA GLY A 790 18.42 -20.43 21.34
C GLY A 790 18.88 -21.87 21.63
N ALA A 791 18.60 -22.81 20.73
CA ALA A 791 19.01 -24.21 20.84
C ALA A 791 20.54 -24.36 20.88
N LEU A 792 21.26 -23.56 20.08
CA LEU A 792 22.71 -23.63 19.95
C LEU A 792 23.43 -22.87 21.06
N GLY A 793 22.92 -21.73 21.52
CA GLY A 793 23.41 -21.03 22.71
C GLY A 793 23.37 -21.96 23.92
N THR A 794 22.21 -22.58 24.17
CA THR A 794 22.03 -23.49 25.31
C THR A 794 22.99 -24.69 25.28
N ALA A 795 23.16 -25.33 24.12
CA ALA A 795 24.08 -26.46 23.99
C ALA A 795 25.55 -26.09 24.16
N THR A 796 25.92 -24.81 23.95
CA THR A 796 27.29 -24.31 24.06
C THR A 796 27.60 -23.86 25.48
N ILE A 797 26.68 -23.15 26.14
CA ILE A 797 26.72 -22.80 27.58
C ILE A 797 26.96 -24.05 28.43
N MET A 798 26.26 -25.14 28.13
CA MET A 798 26.38 -26.41 28.85
C MET A 798 27.72 -27.13 28.60
N MET A 799 28.48 -26.76 27.56
CA MET A 799 29.79 -27.36 27.25
C MET A 799 31.00 -26.50 27.65
N SER A 800 30.83 -25.18 27.85
CA SER A 800 31.92 -24.24 28.16
C SER A 800 32.33 -24.22 29.64
N LYS A 801 31.56 -24.84 30.55
CA LYS A 801 31.83 -24.95 32.00
C LYS A 801 33.06 -25.77 32.40
N LYS A 802 34.00 -26.04 31.49
CA LYS A 802 35.30 -26.61 31.82
C LYS A 802 36.25 -25.54 32.40
N LYS A 803 35.85 -24.86 33.49
CA LYS A 803 36.79 -24.06 34.30
C LYS A 803 37.74 -25.05 34.97
N GLU A 804 39.03 -24.89 34.74
CA GLU A 804 40.09 -25.74 35.28
C GLU A 804 39.91 -25.88 36.80
N GLU A 805 39.73 -27.12 37.28
CA GLU A 805 39.92 -27.41 38.70
C GLU A 805 41.33 -26.90 39.06
N PRO A 806 41.48 -26.05 40.08
CA PRO A 806 42.81 -25.67 40.54
C PRO A 806 43.55 -26.95 40.92
N ASP A 807 44.68 -27.21 40.27
CA ASP A 807 45.54 -28.37 40.53
C ASP A 807 45.68 -28.55 42.04
N ALA A 808 45.20 -29.70 42.54
CA ALA A 808 45.30 -30.04 43.94
C ALA A 808 46.77 -29.91 44.40
N PRO A 809 47.04 -29.28 45.57
CA PRO A 809 48.40 -29.04 46.01
C PRO A 809 49.15 -30.38 46.11
N ALA A 810 50.25 -30.47 45.37
CA ALA A 810 51.11 -31.65 45.32
C ALA A 810 51.50 -32.08 46.74
N THR A 811 51.01 -33.23 47.17
CA THR A 811 51.45 -33.90 48.38
C THR A 811 52.86 -34.46 48.14
N THR A 812 53.85 -33.80 48.72
CA THR A 812 55.22 -34.32 48.83
C THR A 812 55.25 -35.53 49.76
N ALA A 813 55.80 -36.64 49.25
CA ALA A 813 56.23 -37.80 50.04
C ALA A 813 57.51 -37.52 50.84
#